data_AF-A0A5C7ITL2-F1
#
_entry.id   AF-A0A5C7ITL2-F1
#
_cell.length_a   1.000
_cell.length_b   1.000
_cell.length_c   1.000
_cell.angle_alpha   90.00
_cell.angle_beta   90.00
_cell.angle_gamma   90.00
#
_symmetry.space_group_name_H-M   'P 1'
#
loop_
_entity.id
_entity.type
_entity.pdbx_description
1 polymer ?
#
loop_
_entity_poly.entity_id
_entity_poly.type
_entity_poly.pdbx_seq_one_letter_code
_entity_poly.pdbx_strand_id
1 'polypeptide(L)'
;MWWRVWHRRNRFLHHKEVFPVSDIWDWANVFIDDFRVANFVETKKQLVVSPPPKWSPPHVGCFKINSDAATRDRDGRSGVGCVIRDSDGYVRASLCQGFDVCYPPQVAETLAILHGCRLAAELGLLPTVLESDALSVVEAVRLKSMPLSEVGVVIQDILEIFTSFPVFSICFVPRLANKVVHGLARLAVGHVGRFVWVNDCPLAVESLVLGDSQEPIKYDLVKAARFANILEAVTVSLVIIVSYMSDALFSNLKILTCSVFSTILSKPTILLQGLLLFTLNLKLWGNHESLYIIGILLLAVGEAGSRPLLKEFLGDQLKRHKLDTNTDNQDGVEAHVEVRSEDPIEHHVGNRVDSRAKEDPEEDDQVDDQVKAQKRVWLIFAWVSSVIATFVISNYSWEIIFISSTSLLSGTFILFLFGIYFYHSKEFHGDGSSLFNFIPVIKTSLLKWHLNYPSSPSHFFHNNGNQLHLSPQVKFLRWLDKAAIIESSTLLPEEQKHAGRLCTVTQVEDSKLLLKMIPMWTTFFVVGMVGMTGDTFSSEQGKNLDLTDFTFYIVFFLKPISQVTISIFYNKLLNSKRASKAQLKLGKIVRIWSGMVLSTIFCAVAWRVEVHRLQTVNLKRNMSIFWLAPQYCLLGLMQGTATDGLNEFMTGELPKSLKNYASAMNGFVVDGIGSFLSILYVHANRKLFSTTMNESRLDKYYFRLLILSFLNMCYYYPISTIYRPIHYL
;
A
#
# COMPACT_ATOMS: atom_id res chain seq x y z
N MET A 1 -22.24 -48.30 -23.08
CA MET A 1 -22.50 -49.01 -24.35
C MET A 1 -21.31 -48.93 -25.33
N TRP A 2 -20.88 -47.75 -25.78
CA TRP A 2 -19.75 -47.58 -26.73
C TRP A 2 -18.44 -48.28 -26.31
N TRP A 3 -18.11 -48.23 -25.01
CA TRP A 3 -16.95 -48.93 -24.46
C TRP A 3 -17.04 -50.46 -24.63
N ARG A 4 -18.21 -51.07 -24.42
CA ARG A 4 -18.40 -52.52 -24.54
C ARG A 4 -18.36 -52.99 -26.00
N VAL A 5 -18.85 -52.15 -26.92
CA VAL A 5 -18.71 -52.36 -28.38
C VAL A 5 -17.23 -52.37 -28.78
N TRP A 6 -16.46 -51.38 -28.31
CA TRP A 6 -15.02 -51.31 -28.53
C TRP A 6 -14.28 -52.51 -27.92
N HIS A 7 -14.60 -52.88 -26.69
CA HIS A 7 -13.99 -54.02 -25.99
C HIS A 7 -14.25 -55.34 -26.73
N ARG A 8 -15.50 -55.59 -27.16
CA ARG A 8 -15.86 -56.79 -27.93
C ARG A 8 -15.11 -56.85 -29.27
N ARG A 9 -15.02 -55.73 -29.99
CA ARG A 9 -14.25 -55.63 -31.24
C ARG A 9 -12.77 -55.97 -31.00
N ASN A 10 -12.16 -55.43 -29.95
CA ASN A 10 -10.76 -55.67 -29.66
C ASN A 10 -10.47 -57.10 -29.21
N ARG A 11 -11.36 -57.71 -28.42
CA ARG A 11 -11.26 -59.12 -28.04
C ARG A 11 -11.36 -60.04 -29.25
N PHE A 12 -12.25 -59.73 -30.20
CA PHE A 12 -12.32 -60.45 -31.46
C PHE A 12 -11.03 -60.31 -32.28
N LEU A 13 -10.50 -59.09 -32.41
CA LEU A 13 -9.31 -58.81 -33.22
C LEU A 13 -8.01 -59.39 -32.62
N HIS A 14 -7.81 -59.29 -31.31
CA HIS A 14 -6.55 -59.66 -30.66
C HIS A 14 -6.56 -61.07 -30.05
N HIS A 15 -7.71 -61.58 -29.65
CA HIS A 15 -7.82 -62.84 -28.92
C HIS A 15 -8.72 -63.88 -29.61
N LYS A 16 -9.30 -63.55 -30.79
CA LYS A 16 -10.23 -64.40 -31.57
C LYS A 16 -11.44 -64.90 -30.77
N GLU A 17 -11.79 -64.23 -29.67
CA GLU A 17 -12.97 -64.55 -28.86
C GLU A 17 -14.21 -63.88 -29.45
N VAL A 18 -15.29 -64.64 -29.64
CA VAL A 18 -16.57 -64.13 -30.15
C VAL A 18 -17.61 -64.15 -29.04
N PHE A 19 -17.93 -62.96 -28.51
CA PHE A 19 -19.05 -62.78 -27.59
C PHE A 19 -20.35 -62.54 -28.37
N PRO A 20 -21.51 -63.01 -27.88
CA PRO A 20 -22.82 -62.68 -28.43
C PRO A 20 -23.05 -61.17 -28.49
N VAL A 21 -23.80 -60.68 -29.49
CA VAL A 21 -24.15 -59.25 -29.58
C VAL A 21 -25.05 -58.84 -28.40
N SER A 22 -25.87 -59.76 -27.89
CA SER A 22 -26.72 -59.54 -26.71
C SER A 22 -25.91 -59.13 -25.46
N ASP A 23 -24.68 -59.63 -25.29
CA ASP A 23 -23.81 -59.30 -24.16
C ASP A 23 -23.51 -57.79 -24.06
N ILE A 24 -23.52 -57.07 -25.18
CA ILE A 24 -23.33 -55.61 -25.18
C ILE A 24 -24.49 -54.92 -24.46
N TRP A 25 -25.70 -55.38 -24.72
CA TRP A 25 -26.92 -54.83 -24.15
C TRP A 25 -27.08 -55.26 -22.69
N ASP A 26 -26.87 -56.54 -22.41
CA ASP A 26 -26.98 -57.10 -21.06
C ASP A 26 -25.96 -56.46 -20.12
N TRP A 27 -24.69 -56.33 -20.54
CA TRP A 27 -23.67 -55.63 -19.77
C TRP A 27 -23.99 -54.14 -19.58
N ALA A 28 -24.54 -53.47 -20.59
CA ALA A 28 -24.89 -52.06 -20.49
C ALA A 28 -26.02 -51.81 -19.49
N ASN A 29 -27.02 -52.71 -19.43
CA ASN A 29 -28.11 -52.62 -18.46
C ASN A 29 -27.60 -52.89 -17.04
N VAL A 30 -26.81 -53.95 -16.85
CA VAL A 30 -26.19 -54.25 -15.54
C VAL A 30 -25.31 -53.09 -15.07
N PHE A 31 -24.48 -52.55 -15.96
CA PHE A 31 -23.63 -51.39 -15.63
C PHE A 31 -24.44 -50.15 -15.25
N ILE A 32 -25.56 -49.88 -15.95
CA ILE A 32 -26.45 -48.77 -15.60
C ILE A 32 -27.14 -49.00 -14.27
N ASP A 33 -27.56 -50.23 -13.98
CA ASP A 33 -28.21 -50.57 -12.72
C ASP A 33 -27.21 -50.53 -11.55
N ASP A 34 -25.99 -51.04 -11.71
CA ASP A 34 -24.91 -50.90 -10.74
C ASP A 34 -24.57 -49.42 -10.51
N PHE A 35 -24.50 -48.63 -11.58
CA PHE A 35 -24.28 -47.18 -11.49
C PHE A 35 -25.44 -46.48 -10.76
N ARG A 36 -26.69 -46.86 -11.05
CA ARG A 36 -27.87 -46.30 -10.38
C ARG A 36 -27.88 -46.69 -8.91
N VAL A 37 -27.61 -47.94 -8.56
CA VAL A 37 -27.55 -48.43 -7.17
C VAL A 37 -26.44 -47.72 -6.40
N ALA A 38 -25.24 -47.59 -6.97
CA ALA A 38 -24.13 -46.85 -6.36
C ALA A 38 -24.50 -45.39 -6.09
N ASN A 39 -25.17 -44.72 -7.04
CA ASN A 39 -25.62 -43.34 -6.87
C ASN A 39 -26.87 -43.18 -5.97
N PHE A 40 -27.75 -44.19 -5.90
CA PHE A 40 -28.92 -44.18 -5.02
C PHE A 40 -28.52 -44.30 -3.54
N VAL A 41 -27.44 -45.05 -3.26
CA VAL A 41 -26.83 -45.16 -1.92
C VAL A 41 -26.21 -43.83 -1.47
N GLU A 42 -25.69 -43.01 -2.40
CA GLU A 42 -25.21 -41.65 -2.11
C GLU A 42 -26.35 -40.65 -1.86
N THR A 43 -27.50 -40.80 -2.54
CA THR A 43 -28.58 -39.80 -2.50
C THR A 43 -29.37 -39.79 -1.18
N LYS A 44 -29.28 -40.85 -0.35
CA LYS A 44 -29.93 -40.93 0.97
C LYS A 44 -29.04 -40.60 2.17
N LYS A 45 -27.74 -40.40 1.99
CA LYS A 45 -26.91 -39.78 3.04
C LYS A 45 -27.06 -38.27 2.91
N GLN A 46 -27.81 -37.67 3.82
CA GLN A 46 -27.70 -36.24 4.09
C GLN A 46 -26.21 -35.91 4.25
N LEU A 47 -25.65 -35.21 3.26
CA LEU A 47 -24.30 -34.67 3.30
C LEU A 47 -24.29 -33.58 4.38
N VAL A 48 -24.11 -33.99 5.62
CA VAL A 48 -23.32 -33.21 6.56
C VAL A 48 -21.94 -33.15 5.90
N VAL A 49 -21.66 -32.07 5.17
CA VAL A 49 -20.32 -31.79 4.67
C VAL A 49 -19.47 -31.56 5.92
N SER A 50 -18.90 -32.64 6.46
CA SER A 50 -17.85 -32.52 7.44
C SER A 50 -16.74 -31.69 6.81
N PRO A 51 -16.17 -30.70 7.53
CA PRO A 51 -15.04 -29.95 7.01
C PRO A 51 -13.97 -30.93 6.51
N PRO A 52 -13.23 -30.60 5.44
CA PRO A 52 -12.16 -31.46 4.96
C PRO A 52 -11.23 -31.80 6.12
N PRO A 53 -10.78 -33.06 6.25
CA PRO A 53 -9.95 -33.49 7.35
C PRO A 53 -8.72 -32.59 7.42
N LYS A 54 -8.58 -31.87 8.55
CA LYS A 54 -7.48 -30.95 8.84
C LYS A 54 -6.59 -31.61 9.89
N TRP A 55 -5.29 -31.31 9.85
CA TRP A 55 -4.39 -31.71 10.92
C TRP A 55 -4.87 -31.20 12.28
N SER A 56 -4.67 -32.00 13.32
CA SER A 56 -5.01 -31.65 14.71
C SER A 56 -3.78 -31.77 15.61
N PRO A 57 -3.63 -30.89 16.62
CA PRO A 57 -2.51 -30.96 17.53
C PRO A 57 -2.58 -32.20 18.45
N PRO A 58 -1.43 -32.70 18.93
CA PRO A 58 -1.40 -33.71 19.98
C PRO A 58 -1.84 -33.13 21.34
N HIS A 59 -1.96 -34.01 22.35
CA HIS A 59 -2.20 -33.59 23.74
C HIS A 59 -1.09 -32.65 24.25
N VAL A 60 -1.45 -31.77 25.19
CA VAL A 60 -0.54 -30.77 25.78
C VAL A 60 0.73 -31.44 26.32
N GLY A 61 1.89 -30.92 25.93
CA GLY A 61 3.20 -31.44 26.34
C GLY A 61 3.68 -32.66 25.54
N CYS A 62 2.97 -33.05 24.48
CA CYS A 62 3.36 -34.15 23.60
C CYS A 62 3.79 -33.65 22.21
N PHE A 63 4.53 -34.51 21.49
CA PHE A 63 4.88 -34.27 20.10
C PHE A 63 4.14 -35.22 19.15
N LYS A 64 3.88 -34.75 17.93
CA LYS A 64 3.27 -35.52 16.86
C LYS A 64 4.16 -35.51 15.62
N ILE A 65 4.37 -36.68 15.02
CA ILE A 65 5.10 -36.85 13.77
C ILE A 65 4.10 -36.97 12.63
N ASN A 66 4.30 -36.23 11.55
CA ASN A 66 3.72 -36.55 10.25
C ASN A 66 4.86 -37.00 9.32
N SER A 67 4.57 -37.93 8.41
CA SER A 67 5.52 -38.43 7.42
C SER A 67 4.86 -38.67 6.07
N ASP A 68 5.61 -38.50 4.98
CA ASP A 68 5.19 -38.77 3.60
C ASP A 68 6.44 -39.02 2.73
N ALA A 69 6.26 -39.67 1.59
CA ALA A 69 7.29 -39.90 0.59
C ALA A 69 6.85 -39.45 -0.81
N ALA A 70 7.82 -39.14 -1.65
CA ALA A 70 7.60 -38.83 -3.05
C ALA A 70 8.62 -39.55 -3.92
N THR A 71 8.17 -40.08 -5.05
CA THR A 71 9.02 -40.76 -6.03
C THR A 71 8.88 -40.08 -7.38
N ARG A 72 9.97 -40.08 -8.17
CA ARG A 72 9.98 -39.51 -9.52
C ARG A 72 10.74 -40.44 -10.46
N ASP A 73 9.96 -41.29 -11.13
CA ASP A 73 10.46 -42.34 -12.04
C ASP A 73 11.35 -41.80 -13.16
N ARG A 74 11.07 -40.59 -13.67
CA ARG A 74 11.80 -39.97 -14.79
C ARG A 74 13.30 -39.80 -14.50
N ASP A 75 13.64 -39.47 -13.26
CA ASP A 75 15.02 -39.14 -12.85
C ASP A 75 15.61 -40.20 -11.91
N GLY A 76 14.86 -41.28 -11.63
CA GLY A 76 15.32 -42.36 -10.77
C GLY A 76 15.50 -41.95 -9.30
N ARG A 77 14.69 -41.02 -8.78
CA ARG A 77 14.86 -40.45 -7.42
C ARG A 77 13.65 -40.64 -6.53
N SER A 78 13.92 -40.73 -5.23
CA SER A 78 12.91 -40.71 -4.17
C SER A 78 13.28 -39.71 -3.09
N GLY A 79 12.28 -39.14 -2.44
CA GLY A 79 12.41 -38.16 -1.38
C GLY A 79 11.50 -38.51 -0.21
N VAL A 80 11.99 -38.26 0.99
CA VAL A 80 11.28 -38.48 2.26
C VAL A 80 11.13 -37.15 2.99
N GLY A 81 9.93 -36.90 3.52
CA GLY A 81 9.60 -35.71 4.30
C GLY A 81 8.97 -36.05 5.65
N CYS A 82 9.45 -35.40 6.72
CA CYS A 82 8.86 -35.55 8.06
C CYS A 82 8.74 -34.19 8.75
N VAL A 83 7.73 -34.02 9.58
CA VAL A 83 7.60 -32.86 10.47
C VAL A 83 7.17 -33.31 11.86
N ILE A 84 7.79 -32.76 12.89
CA ILE A 84 7.47 -32.98 14.29
C ILE A 84 6.90 -31.67 14.85
N ARG A 85 5.69 -31.74 15.40
CA ARG A 85 4.98 -30.58 15.97
C ARG A 85 4.59 -30.82 17.41
N ASP A 86 4.53 -29.75 18.20
CA ASP A 86 4.02 -29.80 19.57
C ASP A 86 2.49 -29.58 19.64
N SER A 87 1.97 -29.54 20.87
CA SER A 87 0.54 -29.32 21.15
C SER A 87 0.02 -27.92 20.79
N ASP A 88 0.91 -26.94 20.63
CA ASP A 88 0.56 -25.58 20.22
C ASP A 88 0.60 -25.43 18.69
N GLY A 89 1.02 -26.48 17.96
CA GLY A 89 1.13 -26.50 16.51
C GLY A 89 2.47 -25.98 15.98
N TYR A 90 3.41 -25.63 16.85
CA TYR A 90 4.74 -25.18 16.43
C TYR A 90 5.58 -26.35 15.92
N VAL A 91 6.33 -26.10 14.84
CA VAL A 91 7.31 -27.04 14.32
C VAL A 91 8.50 -27.10 15.27
N ARG A 92 8.80 -28.30 15.76
CA ARG A 92 9.96 -28.58 16.60
C ARG A 92 11.11 -29.18 15.81
N ALA A 93 10.78 -29.90 14.74
CA ALA A 93 11.76 -30.31 13.75
C ALA A 93 11.08 -30.60 12.41
N SER A 94 11.80 -30.40 11.31
CA SER A 94 11.41 -30.92 10.00
C SER A 94 12.61 -31.53 9.27
N LEU A 95 12.32 -32.52 8.44
CA LEU A 95 13.31 -33.30 7.71
C LEU A 95 12.92 -33.38 6.24
N CYS A 96 13.94 -33.23 5.40
CA CYS A 96 13.90 -33.42 3.98
C CYS A 96 15.10 -34.28 3.58
N GLN A 97 14.86 -35.50 3.08
CA GLN A 97 15.96 -36.39 2.68
C GLN A 97 15.74 -36.97 1.28
N GLY A 98 16.63 -36.63 0.36
CA GLY A 98 16.59 -37.11 -1.02
C GLY A 98 17.58 -38.25 -1.27
N PHE A 99 17.16 -39.21 -2.10
CA PHE A 99 17.91 -40.41 -2.47
C PHE A 99 18.05 -40.49 -4.01
N ASP A 100 19.24 -40.81 -4.49
CA ASP A 100 19.51 -41.17 -5.89
C ASP A 100 19.11 -42.62 -6.20
N VAL A 101 17.97 -43.05 -5.65
CA VAL A 101 17.36 -44.36 -5.90
C VAL A 101 15.85 -44.15 -5.95
N CYS A 102 15.19 -44.72 -6.96
CA CYS A 102 13.73 -44.74 -7.06
C CYS A 102 13.17 -45.93 -6.30
N TYR A 103 12.96 -45.76 -5.00
CA TYR A 103 12.31 -46.78 -4.17
C TYR A 103 10.87 -47.01 -4.63
N PRO A 104 10.36 -48.25 -4.57
CA PRO A 104 8.93 -48.52 -4.67
C PRO A 104 8.15 -47.66 -3.66
N PRO A 105 6.95 -47.14 -4.00
CA PRO A 105 6.22 -46.23 -3.13
C PRO A 105 6.06 -46.74 -1.70
N GLN A 106 5.69 -48.01 -1.49
CA GLN A 106 5.56 -48.59 -0.16
C GLN A 106 6.87 -48.60 0.64
N VAL A 107 8.01 -48.86 0.00
CA VAL A 107 9.33 -48.80 0.65
C VAL A 107 9.67 -47.35 1.00
N ALA A 108 9.40 -46.40 0.10
CA ALA A 108 9.64 -44.97 0.33
C ALA A 108 8.80 -44.44 1.51
N GLU A 109 7.52 -44.79 1.59
CA GLU A 109 6.64 -44.44 2.71
C GLU A 109 7.13 -45.04 4.04
N THR A 110 7.58 -46.29 4.00
CA THR A 110 8.11 -46.97 5.20
C THR A 110 9.41 -46.30 5.65
N LEU A 111 10.29 -45.91 4.72
CA LEU A 111 11.48 -45.11 5.02
C LEU A 111 11.11 -43.74 5.62
N ALA A 112 10.03 -43.10 5.15
CA ALA A 112 9.58 -41.84 5.73
C ALA A 112 9.22 -41.96 7.21
N ILE A 113 8.46 -42.99 7.57
CA ILE A 113 8.15 -43.30 8.97
C ILE A 113 9.43 -43.54 9.78
N LEU A 114 10.33 -44.39 9.28
CA LEU A 114 11.59 -44.70 9.95
C LEU A 114 12.44 -43.45 10.21
N HIS A 115 12.59 -42.59 9.21
CA HIS A 115 13.36 -41.36 9.32
C HIS A 115 12.71 -40.33 10.26
N GLY A 116 11.38 -40.26 10.29
CA GLY A 116 10.65 -39.45 11.27
C GLY A 116 10.91 -39.91 12.70
N CYS A 117 10.89 -41.22 12.94
CA CYS A 117 11.17 -41.81 14.25
C CYS A 117 12.63 -41.62 14.69
N ARG A 118 13.59 -41.80 13.78
CA ARG A 118 15.00 -41.52 14.05
C ARG A 118 15.22 -40.06 14.42
N LEU A 119 14.63 -39.13 13.67
CA LEU A 119 14.73 -37.69 13.97
C LEU A 119 14.18 -37.36 15.37
N ALA A 120 13.04 -37.94 15.73
CA ALA A 120 12.44 -37.74 17.04
C ALA A 120 13.34 -38.25 18.18
N ALA A 121 13.91 -39.45 18.00
CA ALA A 121 14.84 -40.04 18.96
C ALA A 121 16.15 -39.23 19.09
N GLU A 122 16.75 -38.80 17.97
CA GLU A 122 17.97 -37.99 17.94
C GLU A 122 17.82 -36.66 18.67
N LEU A 123 16.63 -36.03 18.59
CA LEU A 123 16.34 -34.73 19.20
C LEU A 123 15.74 -34.84 20.61
N GLY A 124 15.56 -36.05 21.15
CA GLY A 124 14.89 -36.26 22.43
C GLY A 124 13.41 -35.80 22.45
N LEU A 125 12.78 -35.70 21.28
CA LEU A 125 11.38 -35.28 21.13
C LEU A 125 10.50 -36.52 21.23
N LEU A 126 10.07 -36.89 22.44
CA LEU A 126 9.24 -38.07 22.69
C LEU A 126 7.83 -37.91 22.07
N PRO A 127 7.56 -38.53 20.91
CA PRO A 127 6.30 -38.37 20.20
C PRO A 127 5.24 -39.30 20.78
N THR A 128 3.98 -38.86 20.84
CA THR A 128 2.85 -39.71 21.27
C THR A 128 2.07 -40.31 20.12
N VAL A 129 2.15 -39.69 18.94
CA VAL A 129 1.44 -40.10 17.74
C VAL A 129 2.31 -39.89 16.50
N LEU A 130 2.31 -40.87 15.60
CA LEU A 130 2.80 -40.73 14.23
C LEU A 130 1.67 -40.93 13.23
N GLU A 131 1.58 -40.01 12.28
CA GLU A 131 0.58 -39.97 11.22
C GLU A 131 1.25 -40.16 9.85
N SER A 132 0.66 -41.02 9.02
CA SER A 132 1.05 -41.24 7.62
C SER A 132 -0.20 -41.51 6.78
N ASP A 133 -0.17 -41.15 5.49
CA ASP A 133 -1.22 -41.47 4.52
C ASP A 133 -0.98 -42.80 3.78
N ALA A 134 0.02 -43.59 4.19
CA ALA A 134 0.27 -44.94 3.69
C ALA A 134 -0.46 -46.01 4.54
N LEU A 135 -1.78 -46.18 4.33
CA LEU A 135 -2.63 -47.07 5.12
C LEU A 135 -2.04 -48.49 5.30
N SER A 136 -1.54 -49.09 4.22
CA SER A 136 -0.96 -50.44 4.27
C SER A 136 0.29 -50.54 5.16
N VAL A 137 1.11 -49.49 5.19
CA VAL A 137 2.33 -49.44 6.02
C VAL A 137 1.95 -49.19 7.47
N VAL A 138 1.02 -48.26 7.71
CA VAL A 138 0.46 -47.99 9.04
C VAL A 138 -0.13 -49.25 9.67
N GLU A 139 -0.93 -50.02 8.92
CA GLU A 139 -1.51 -51.28 9.39
C GLU A 139 -0.46 -52.33 9.69
N ALA A 140 0.55 -52.48 8.82
CA ALA A 140 1.64 -53.44 9.03
C ALA A 140 2.45 -53.13 10.30
N VAL A 141 2.82 -51.87 10.53
CA VAL A 141 3.51 -51.44 11.76
C VAL A 141 2.60 -51.62 12.98
N ARG A 142 1.34 -51.22 12.90
CA ARG A 142 0.37 -51.33 14.01
C ARG A 142 0.12 -52.79 14.42
N LEU A 143 0.00 -53.69 13.45
CA LEU A 143 -0.20 -55.13 13.67
C LEU A 143 1.11 -55.88 13.94
N LYS A 144 2.26 -55.20 13.92
CA LYS A 144 3.60 -55.80 14.02
C LYS A 144 3.81 -56.91 12.97
N SER A 145 3.21 -56.74 11.80
CA SER A 145 3.31 -57.67 10.68
C SER A 145 4.59 -57.38 9.90
N MET A 146 5.45 -58.39 9.78
CA MET A 146 6.71 -58.30 9.04
C MET A 146 6.62 -59.19 7.79
N PRO A 147 6.17 -58.64 6.65
CA PRO A 147 6.12 -59.42 5.40
C PRO A 147 7.54 -59.80 4.95
N LEU A 148 7.69 -60.95 4.29
CA LEU A 148 8.95 -61.42 3.68
C LEU A 148 9.29 -60.60 2.41
N SER A 149 9.48 -59.29 2.58
CA SER A 149 9.75 -58.30 1.53
C SER A 149 10.67 -57.19 2.08
N GLU A 150 11.20 -56.34 1.21
CA GLU A 150 12.06 -55.20 1.58
C GLU A 150 11.39 -54.28 2.62
N VAL A 151 10.08 -54.10 2.54
CA VAL A 151 9.27 -53.32 3.49
C VAL A 151 9.34 -53.92 4.90
N GLY A 152 9.37 -55.25 5.03
CA GLY A 152 9.42 -55.94 6.32
C GLY A 152 10.70 -55.67 7.10
N VAL A 153 11.83 -55.51 6.40
CA VAL A 153 13.12 -55.15 7.01
C VAL A 153 13.06 -53.75 7.61
N VAL A 154 12.51 -52.78 6.88
CA VAL A 154 12.35 -51.41 7.37
C VAL A 154 11.34 -51.33 8.52
N ILE A 155 10.27 -52.13 8.47
CA ILE A 155 9.32 -52.25 9.59
C ILE A 155 10.00 -52.79 10.84
N GLN A 156 10.91 -53.76 10.73
CA GLN A 156 11.67 -54.27 11.87
C GLN A 156 12.47 -53.16 12.56
N ASP A 157 13.18 -52.32 11.80
CA ASP A 157 13.90 -51.15 12.33
C ASP A 157 12.96 -50.16 13.03
N ILE A 158 11.78 -49.91 12.45
CA ILE A 158 10.76 -49.03 13.05
C ILE A 158 10.31 -49.58 14.41
N LEU A 159 10.00 -50.87 14.48
CA LEU A 159 9.54 -51.52 15.70
C LEU A 159 10.61 -51.53 16.80
N GLU A 160 11.88 -51.64 16.43
CA GLU A 160 13.00 -51.52 17.38
C GLU A 160 13.07 -50.11 17.97
N ILE A 161 13.00 -49.06 17.14
CA ILE A 161 12.97 -47.66 17.63
C ILE A 161 11.75 -47.40 18.51
N PHE A 162 10.59 -48.00 18.21
CA PHE A 162 9.38 -47.84 19.01
C PHE A 162 9.55 -48.34 20.45
N THR A 163 10.47 -49.27 20.71
CA THR A 163 10.77 -49.71 22.09
C THR A 163 11.34 -48.59 22.95
N SER A 164 11.91 -47.55 22.33
CA SER A 164 12.45 -46.38 23.02
C SER A 164 11.40 -45.31 23.34
N PHE A 165 10.16 -45.46 22.86
CA PHE A 165 9.08 -44.50 23.11
C PHE A 165 8.05 -45.07 24.12
N PRO A 166 7.87 -44.45 25.30
CA PRO A 166 7.04 -44.99 26.37
C PRO A 166 5.53 -44.96 26.09
N VAL A 167 5.06 -44.03 25.27
CA VAL A 167 3.66 -43.89 24.84
C VAL A 167 3.66 -43.48 23.38
N PHE A 168 3.41 -44.41 22.45
CA PHE A 168 3.48 -44.15 21.00
C PHE A 168 2.41 -44.93 20.25
N SER A 169 1.69 -44.24 19.36
CA SER A 169 0.72 -44.85 18.45
C SER A 169 0.96 -44.39 17.02
N ILE A 170 0.70 -45.28 16.07
CA ILE A 170 0.72 -44.95 14.63
C ILE A 170 -0.71 -44.98 14.10
N CYS A 171 -1.09 -43.97 13.32
CA CYS A 171 -2.42 -43.87 12.73
C CYS A 171 -2.39 -43.37 11.29
N PHE A 172 -3.41 -43.77 10.53
CA PHE A 172 -3.59 -43.34 9.16
C PHE A 172 -4.28 -41.98 9.14
N VAL A 173 -3.79 -41.08 8.28
CA VAL A 173 -4.46 -39.81 7.96
C VAL A 173 -4.66 -39.68 6.46
N PRO A 174 -5.77 -39.06 6.01
CA PRO A 174 -5.92 -38.76 4.60
C PRO A 174 -4.91 -37.70 4.16
N ARG A 175 -4.40 -37.79 2.94
CA ARG A 175 -3.41 -36.85 2.35
C ARG A 175 -3.77 -35.37 2.49
N LEU A 176 -5.07 -35.03 2.53
CA LEU A 176 -5.54 -33.65 2.77
C LEU A 176 -5.17 -33.09 4.15
N ALA A 177 -4.95 -33.95 5.15
CA ALA A 177 -4.48 -33.62 6.48
C ALA A 177 -2.94 -33.76 6.63
N ASN A 178 -2.24 -34.13 5.56
CA ASN A 178 -0.79 -34.42 5.55
C ASN A 178 0.00 -33.48 4.61
N LYS A 179 -0.53 -32.28 4.31
CA LYS A 179 -0.02 -31.40 3.24
C LYS A 179 1.41 -30.91 3.45
N VAL A 180 1.81 -30.63 4.70
CA VAL A 180 3.15 -30.11 5.03
C VAL A 180 4.22 -31.10 4.60
N VAL A 181 4.10 -32.36 5.02
CA VAL A 181 5.08 -33.41 4.71
C VAL A 181 5.02 -33.83 3.25
N HIS A 182 3.86 -33.70 2.61
CA HIS A 182 3.77 -33.83 1.16
C HIS A 182 4.62 -32.79 0.41
N GLY A 183 4.63 -31.55 0.89
CA GLY A 183 5.53 -30.51 0.39
C GLY A 183 7.01 -30.85 0.63
N LEU A 184 7.34 -31.31 1.84
CA LEU A 184 8.72 -31.72 2.21
C LEU A 184 9.23 -32.89 1.37
N ALA A 185 8.42 -33.95 1.19
CA ALA A 185 8.81 -35.11 0.40
C ALA A 185 9.06 -34.73 -1.07
N ARG A 186 8.25 -33.84 -1.64
CA ARG A 186 8.47 -33.32 -3.01
C ARG A 186 9.70 -32.42 -3.12
N LEU A 187 9.97 -31.61 -2.10
CA LEU A 187 11.20 -30.83 -2.02
C LEU A 187 12.42 -31.74 -1.98
N ALA A 188 12.34 -32.85 -1.23
CA ALA A 188 13.41 -33.83 -1.08
C ALA A 188 13.82 -34.48 -2.40
N VAL A 189 12.88 -34.74 -3.30
CA VAL A 189 13.16 -35.28 -4.64
C VAL A 189 14.04 -34.33 -5.48
N GLY A 190 14.06 -33.03 -5.15
CA GLY A 190 14.83 -32.01 -5.86
C GLY A 190 16.33 -32.01 -5.58
N HIS A 191 16.80 -32.67 -4.52
CA HIS A 191 18.20 -32.67 -4.09
C HIS A 191 18.62 -34.04 -3.55
N VAL A 192 19.92 -34.23 -3.31
CA VAL A 192 20.47 -35.46 -2.72
C VAL A 192 21.05 -35.10 -1.36
N GLY A 193 20.76 -35.91 -0.34
CA GLY A 193 21.24 -35.67 1.02
C GLY A 193 20.14 -35.36 2.04
N ARG A 194 20.55 -35.30 3.31
CA ARG A 194 19.70 -35.16 4.50
C ARG A 194 19.78 -33.72 5.03
N PHE A 195 18.64 -33.04 5.09
CA PHE A 195 18.51 -31.69 5.65
C PHE A 195 17.52 -31.70 6.80
N VAL A 196 17.91 -31.11 7.94
CA VAL A 196 17.10 -31.01 9.15
C VAL A 196 17.03 -29.56 9.58
N TRP A 197 15.82 -29.10 9.88
CA TRP A 197 15.56 -27.80 10.49
C TRP A 197 15.05 -28.03 11.91
N VAL A 198 15.73 -27.45 12.90
CA VAL A 198 15.38 -27.58 14.32
C VAL A 198 14.60 -26.33 14.74
N ASN A 199 13.45 -26.52 15.36
CA ASN A 199 12.45 -25.47 15.66
C ASN A 199 11.99 -24.67 14.43
N ASP A 200 12.12 -25.23 13.22
CA ASP A 200 11.85 -24.52 11.97
C ASP A 200 11.52 -25.47 10.80
N CYS A 201 11.13 -24.90 9.66
CA CYS A 201 10.90 -25.60 8.40
C CYS A 201 11.34 -24.80 7.17
N PRO A 202 11.56 -25.44 6.01
CA PRO A 202 11.87 -24.73 4.76
C PRO A 202 10.78 -23.74 4.37
N LEU A 203 11.17 -22.56 3.87
CA LEU A 203 10.25 -21.51 3.36
C LEU A 203 9.20 -22.05 2.36
N ALA A 204 9.58 -23.06 1.58
CA ALA A 204 8.70 -23.70 0.61
C ALA A 204 7.44 -24.36 1.22
N VAL A 205 7.45 -24.71 2.52
CA VAL A 205 6.33 -25.35 3.23
C VAL A 205 5.77 -24.52 4.39
N GLU A 206 6.35 -23.35 4.67
CA GLU A 206 5.96 -22.48 5.78
C GLU A 206 4.48 -22.08 5.71
N SER A 207 3.99 -21.70 4.52
CA SER A 207 2.58 -21.38 4.30
C SER A 207 1.63 -22.55 4.59
N LEU A 208 2.07 -23.79 4.38
CA LEU A 208 1.30 -25.00 4.67
C LEU A 208 1.24 -25.26 6.17
N VAL A 209 2.35 -25.05 6.88
CA VAL A 209 2.42 -25.14 8.35
C VAL A 209 1.48 -24.11 8.99
N LEU A 210 1.54 -22.87 8.53
CA LEU A 210 0.65 -21.80 8.98
C LEU A 210 -0.83 -22.11 8.69
N GLY A 211 -1.09 -22.77 7.56
CA GLY A 211 -2.43 -23.24 7.20
C GLY A 211 -3.00 -24.33 8.13
N ASP A 212 -2.14 -25.14 8.75
CA ASP A 212 -2.52 -26.23 9.67
C ASP A 212 -2.80 -25.76 11.11
N SER A 213 -2.30 -24.59 11.52
CA SER A 213 -2.53 -24.04 12.88
C SER A 213 -4.02 -23.96 13.21
N GLN A 214 -4.40 -24.36 14.44
CA GLN A 214 -5.78 -24.28 14.94
C GLN A 214 -6.18 -22.89 15.41
N GLU A 215 -5.20 -22.08 15.83
CA GLU A 215 -5.38 -20.64 15.86
C GLU A 215 -4.91 -20.11 14.51
N PRO A 216 -5.80 -19.64 13.62
CA PRO A 216 -5.34 -18.75 12.57
C PRO A 216 -4.60 -17.63 13.30
N ILE A 217 -3.35 -17.35 12.93
CA ILE A 217 -2.74 -16.07 13.28
C ILE A 217 -3.79 -15.04 12.88
N LYS A 218 -4.39 -14.39 13.88
CA LYS A 218 -5.51 -13.47 13.69
C LYS A 218 -4.97 -12.23 12.98
N TYR A 219 -4.79 -12.34 11.67
CA TYR A 219 -4.65 -11.19 10.79
C TYR A 219 -6.02 -10.54 10.71
N ASP A 220 -6.31 -9.71 11.69
CA ASP A 220 -7.48 -8.85 11.66
C ASP A 220 -7.27 -7.85 10.52
N LEU A 221 -7.85 -8.16 9.36
CA LEU A 221 -7.85 -7.32 8.15
C LEU A 221 -8.26 -5.87 8.47
N VAL A 222 -9.19 -5.71 9.41
CA VAL A 222 -9.65 -4.40 9.86
C VAL A 222 -8.60 -3.72 10.72
N LYS A 223 -7.86 -4.46 11.56
CA LYS A 223 -6.73 -3.92 12.33
C LYS A 223 -5.63 -3.41 11.38
N ALA A 224 -5.24 -4.19 10.37
CA ALA A 224 -4.22 -3.79 9.38
C ALA A 224 -4.65 -2.55 8.57
N ALA A 225 -5.87 -2.54 8.02
CA ALA A 225 -6.39 -1.40 7.28
C ALA A 225 -6.50 -0.14 8.15
N ARG A 226 -6.89 -0.28 9.43
CA ARG A 226 -6.89 0.84 10.39
C ARG A 226 -5.50 1.39 10.63
N PHE A 227 -4.48 0.54 10.82
CA PHE A 227 -3.11 1.01 11.04
C PHE A 227 -2.56 1.78 9.83
N ALA A 228 -2.75 1.26 8.62
CA ALA A 228 -2.35 1.95 7.40
C ALA A 228 -3.02 3.34 7.28
N ASN A 229 -4.33 3.41 7.52
CA ASN A 229 -5.06 4.68 7.47
C ASN A 229 -4.66 5.66 8.60
N ILE A 230 -4.36 5.16 9.81
CA ILE A 230 -3.87 6.03 10.90
C ILE A 230 -2.51 6.62 10.54
N LEU A 231 -1.61 5.79 10.03
CA LEU A 231 -0.27 6.22 9.61
C LEU A 231 -0.38 7.31 8.53
N GLU A 232 -1.16 7.06 7.48
CA GLU A 232 -1.37 8.03 6.41
C GLU A 232 -1.98 9.34 6.94
N ALA A 233 -3.01 9.25 7.78
CA ALA A 233 -3.63 10.42 8.40
C ALA A 233 -2.64 11.27 9.21
N VAL A 234 -1.78 10.62 10.00
CA VAL A 234 -0.76 11.28 10.82
C VAL A 234 0.32 11.91 9.94
N THR A 235 0.88 11.17 8.99
CA THR A 235 1.92 11.64 8.06
C THR A 235 1.46 12.90 7.34
N VAL A 236 0.27 12.87 6.74
CA VAL A 236 -0.22 14.01 5.95
C VAL A 236 -0.60 15.20 6.84
N SER A 237 -1.06 14.96 8.07
CA SER A 237 -1.29 16.04 9.05
C SER A 237 0.03 16.71 9.46
N LEU A 238 1.09 15.93 9.64
CA LEU A 238 2.42 16.44 9.95
C LEU A 238 3.01 17.27 8.81
N VAL A 239 2.66 17.01 7.55
CA VAL A 239 3.12 17.83 6.40
C VAL A 239 2.74 19.30 6.58
N ILE A 240 1.53 19.62 7.06
CA ILE A 240 1.11 21.00 7.32
C ILE A 240 1.96 21.63 8.42
N ILE A 241 2.19 20.90 9.50
CA ILE A 241 2.98 21.38 10.64
C ILE A 241 4.41 21.63 10.19
N VAL A 242 5.02 20.67 9.47
CA VAL A 242 6.38 20.82 8.94
C VAL A 242 6.49 22.00 7.98
N SER A 243 5.51 22.17 7.08
CA SER A 243 5.49 23.33 6.17
C SER A 243 5.43 24.66 6.94
N TYR A 244 4.63 24.72 8.01
CA TYR A 244 4.60 25.88 8.90
C TYR A 244 5.95 26.10 9.60
N MET A 245 6.55 25.04 10.18
CA MET A 245 7.84 25.14 10.87
C MET A 245 8.95 25.62 9.91
N SER A 246 8.89 25.21 8.64
CA SER A 246 9.85 25.57 7.59
C SER A 246 9.81 27.04 7.20
N ASP A 247 8.65 27.66 7.31
CA ASP A 247 8.51 29.07 6.97
C ASP A 247 8.56 29.97 8.20
N ALA A 248 8.20 29.46 9.38
CA ALA A 248 8.09 30.26 10.60
C ALA A 248 9.28 30.14 11.56
N LEU A 249 10.04 29.04 11.56
CA LEU A 249 10.97 28.72 12.65
C LEU A 249 12.37 28.25 12.19
N PHE A 250 12.48 27.48 11.11
CA PHE A 250 13.75 26.91 10.66
C PHE A 250 13.87 26.96 9.14
N SER A 251 15.09 27.01 8.58
CA SER A 251 15.24 26.94 7.12
C SER A 251 14.87 25.57 6.55
N ASN A 252 14.37 25.56 5.30
CA ASN A 252 14.00 24.34 4.55
C ASN A 252 15.09 23.26 4.61
N LEU A 253 16.36 23.67 4.51
CA LEU A 253 17.51 22.76 4.57
C LEU A 253 17.63 22.05 5.93
N LYS A 254 17.40 22.74 7.05
CA LYS A 254 17.48 22.16 8.40
C LYS A 254 16.36 21.15 8.66
N ILE A 255 15.14 21.46 8.25
CA ILE A 255 14.02 20.54 8.45
C ILE A 255 14.16 19.34 7.51
N LEU A 256 14.59 19.55 6.27
CA LEU A 256 14.87 18.49 5.32
C LEU A 256 15.92 17.51 5.88
N THR A 257 17.03 18.00 6.43
CA THR A 257 18.06 17.13 7.04
C THR A 257 17.54 16.37 8.26
N CYS A 258 16.81 17.03 9.17
CA CYS A 258 16.20 16.36 10.32
C CYS A 258 15.18 15.29 9.90
N SER A 259 14.38 15.54 8.85
CA SER A 259 13.34 14.62 8.37
C SER A 259 13.94 13.39 7.68
N VAL A 260 14.96 13.58 6.85
CA VAL A 260 15.68 12.45 6.23
C VAL A 260 16.39 11.62 7.31
N PHE A 261 17.02 12.26 8.29
CA PHE A 261 17.63 11.57 9.44
C PHE A 261 16.60 10.76 10.24
N SER A 262 15.42 11.34 10.50
CA SER A 262 14.30 10.63 11.15
C SER A 262 13.87 9.39 10.35
N THR A 263 13.80 9.49 9.02
CA THR A 263 13.50 8.36 8.13
C THR A 263 14.55 7.26 8.23
N ILE A 264 15.84 7.63 8.26
CA ILE A 264 16.96 6.69 8.40
C ILE A 264 16.90 5.94 9.73
N LEU A 265 16.58 6.64 10.83
CA LEU A 265 16.44 6.00 12.15
C LEU A 265 15.21 5.09 12.24
N SER A 266 14.10 5.44 11.57
CA SER A 266 12.84 4.71 11.68
C SER A 266 12.92 3.25 11.20
N LYS A 267 13.57 3.00 10.06
CA LYS A 267 13.57 1.67 9.40
C LYS A 267 14.32 0.60 10.20
N PRO A 268 15.53 0.85 10.74
CA PRO A 268 16.19 -0.07 11.68
C PRO A 268 15.39 -0.31 12.95
N THR A 269 14.70 0.71 13.50
CA THR A 269 13.84 0.53 14.69
C THR A 269 12.69 -0.45 14.41
N ILE A 270 12.04 -0.32 13.24
CA ILE A 270 10.98 -1.24 12.80
C ILE A 270 11.53 -2.67 12.59
N LEU A 271 12.70 -2.79 11.94
CA LEU A 271 13.34 -4.07 11.65
C LEU A 271 13.82 -4.80 12.93
N LEU A 272 14.47 -4.07 13.85
CA LEU A 272 14.94 -4.60 15.14
C LEU A 272 13.77 -5.19 15.94
N GLN A 273 12.61 -4.53 15.90
CA GLN A 273 11.42 -5.06 16.54
C GLN A 273 10.84 -6.29 15.83
N GLY A 274 10.73 -6.26 14.50
CA GLY A 274 10.26 -7.43 13.74
C GLY A 274 11.08 -8.68 14.09
N LEU A 275 12.40 -8.51 14.18
CA LEU A 275 13.34 -9.55 14.58
C LEU A 275 13.19 -9.96 16.06
N LEU A 276 12.99 -9.01 17.00
CA LEU A 276 12.75 -9.30 18.42
C LEU A 276 11.46 -10.09 18.65
N LEU A 277 10.39 -9.76 17.92
CA LEU A 277 9.12 -10.50 17.96
C LEU A 277 9.26 -11.91 17.37
N PHE A 278 10.04 -12.05 16.29
CA PHE A 278 10.25 -13.31 15.58
C PHE A 278 11.17 -14.28 16.33
N THR A 279 12.28 -13.80 16.89
CA THR A 279 13.35 -14.66 17.44
C THR A 279 13.15 -15.06 18.90
N LEU A 280 12.50 -14.22 19.71
CA LEU A 280 12.50 -14.44 21.16
C LEU A 280 11.25 -15.11 21.69
N ASN A 281 10.10 -15.07 21.00
CA ASN A 281 8.80 -15.56 21.49
C ASN A 281 8.53 -15.20 22.97
N LEU A 282 9.16 -14.12 23.45
CA LEU A 282 9.15 -13.72 24.84
C LEU A 282 7.82 -13.00 25.06
N LYS A 283 6.85 -13.73 25.61
CA LYS A 283 5.64 -13.19 26.26
C LYS A 283 5.94 -12.22 27.42
N LEU A 284 7.22 -12.02 27.75
CA LEU A 284 7.70 -11.15 28.79
C LEU A 284 8.03 -9.78 28.18
N TRP A 285 7.01 -8.92 28.16
CA TRP A 285 7.00 -7.46 28.41
C TRP A 285 5.97 -6.77 27.48
N GLY A 286 4.96 -6.14 28.07
CA GLY A 286 3.90 -5.40 27.35
C GLY A 286 4.35 -4.14 26.59
N ASN A 287 5.65 -3.96 26.36
CA ASN A 287 6.25 -2.75 25.76
C ASN A 287 6.61 -2.90 24.27
N HIS A 288 6.42 -4.08 23.66
CA HIS A 288 6.80 -4.27 22.26
C HIS A 288 5.95 -3.41 21.31
N GLU A 289 4.64 -3.25 21.50
CA GLU A 289 3.82 -2.40 20.61
C GLU A 289 4.33 -0.93 20.58
N SER A 290 4.89 -0.43 21.68
CA SER A 290 5.37 0.95 21.80
C SER A 290 6.54 1.27 20.87
N LEU A 291 7.53 0.38 20.73
CA LEU A 291 8.68 0.61 19.84
C LEU A 291 8.28 0.62 18.36
N TYR A 292 7.27 -0.14 17.98
CA TYR A 292 6.79 -0.23 16.60
C TYR A 292 6.02 1.02 16.25
N ILE A 293 5.19 1.46 17.18
CA ILE A 293 4.49 2.74 17.09
C ILE A 293 5.51 3.88 17.02
N ILE A 294 6.59 3.87 17.81
CA ILE A 294 7.67 4.86 17.73
C ILE A 294 8.35 4.82 16.36
N GLY A 295 8.70 3.64 15.85
CA GLY A 295 9.30 3.48 14.53
C GLY A 295 8.40 4.01 13.41
N ILE A 296 7.11 3.69 13.46
CA ILE A 296 6.10 4.19 12.52
C ILE A 296 5.93 5.70 12.60
N LEU A 297 5.88 6.27 13.82
CA LEU A 297 5.75 7.72 14.02
C LEU A 297 7.00 8.45 13.50
N LEU A 298 8.20 7.91 13.72
CA LEU A 298 9.43 8.47 13.15
C LEU A 298 9.41 8.40 11.62
N LEU A 299 8.91 7.30 11.04
CA LEU A 299 8.74 7.20 9.59
C LEU A 299 7.76 8.27 9.08
N ALA A 300 6.64 8.47 9.77
CA ALA A 300 5.64 9.49 9.44
C ALA A 300 6.24 10.90 9.47
N VAL A 301 6.99 11.24 10.52
CA VAL A 301 7.70 12.53 10.65
C VAL A 301 8.71 12.70 9.51
N GLY A 302 9.48 11.65 9.21
CA GLY A 302 10.48 11.67 8.17
C GLY A 302 9.91 11.85 6.76
N GLU A 303 8.82 11.14 6.43
CA GLU A 303 8.13 11.28 5.14
C GLU A 303 7.45 12.65 5.01
N ALA A 304 6.82 13.13 6.09
CA ALA A 304 6.11 14.41 6.10
C ALA A 304 7.03 15.60 5.79
N GLY A 305 8.26 15.59 6.32
CA GLY A 305 9.19 16.69 6.10
C GLY A 305 10.13 16.53 4.90
N SER A 306 10.39 15.32 4.44
CA SER A 306 11.33 15.12 3.33
C SER A 306 10.71 15.41 1.95
N ARG A 307 9.51 14.87 1.66
CA ARG A 307 8.92 14.91 0.31
C ARG A 307 8.56 16.32 -0.19
N PRO A 308 7.80 17.16 0.54
CA PRO A 308 7.41 18.49 0.06
C PRO A 308 8.61 19.45 0.01
N LEU A 309 9.45 19.43 1.05
CA LEU A 309 10.58 20.35 1.17
C LEU A 309 11.70 20.04 0.17
N LEU A 310 11.94 18.77 -0.18
CA LEU A 310 12.95 18.42 -1.19
C LEU A 310 12.59 19.00 -2.56
N LYS A 311 11.30 18.99 -2.93
CA LYS A 311 10.83 19.53 -4.21
C LYS A 311 10.95 21.05 -4.28
N GLU A 312 10.66 21.72 -3.16
CA GLU A 312 10.81 23.17 -3.03
C GLU A 312 12.30 23.56 -3.06
N PHE A 313 13.11 22.91 -2.24
CA PHE A 313 14.55 23.10 -2.17
C PHE A 313 15.24 22.93 -3.53
N LEU A 314 14.96 21.84 -4.25
CA LEU A 314 15.50 21.63 -5.61
C LEU A 314 15.10 22.76 -6.56
N GLY A 315 13.91 23.32 -6.35
CA GLY A 315 13.44 24.45 -7.13
C GLY A 315 14.20 25.73 -6.93
N ASP A 316 14.49 26.04 -5.68
CA ASP A 316 15.26 27.22 -5.34
C ASP A 316 16.67 27.12 -5.93
N GLN A 317 17.30 25.95 -5.86
CA GLN A 317 18.63 25.72 -6.47
C GLN A 317 18.59 25.93 -8.00
N LEU A 318 17.60 25.35 -8.69
CA LEU A 318 17.47 25.47 -10.16
C LEU A 318 17.14 26.89 -10.60
N LYS A 319 16.28 27.60 -9.86
CA LYS A 319 15.93 28.98 -10.18
C LYS A 319 17.16 29.87 -10.05
N ARG A 320 17.93 29.71 -8.99
CA ARG A 320 19.14 30.51 -8.75
C ARG A 320 20.21 30.27 -9.81
N HIS A 321 20.51 29.00 -10.10
CA HIS A 321 21.48 28.66 -11.15
C HIS A 321 21.14 29.33 -12.48
N LYS A 322 19.85 29.43 -12.83
CA LYS A 322 19.43 30.08 -14.09
C LYS A 322 19.60 31.58 -14.07
N LEU A 323 19.24 32.21 -12.96
CA LEU A 323 19.46 33.63 -12.77
C LEU A 323 20.95 33.96 -12.92
N ASP A 324 21.82 33.21 -12.23
CA ASP A 324 23.27 33.41 -12.31
C ASP A 324 23.81 33.20 -13.74
N THR A 325 23.36 32.16 -14.46
CA THR A 325 23.76 31.95 -15.87
C THR A 325 23.21 33.00 -16.85
N ASN A 326 22.05 33.60 -16.56
CA ASN A 326 21.50 34.64 -17.42
C ASN A 326 22.30 35.94 -17.26
N THR A 327 22.69 36.29 -16.04
CA THR A 327 23.58 37.43 -15.76
C THR A 327 24.95 37.27 -16.43
N ASP A 328 25.60 36.10 -16.31
CA ASP A 328 26.91 35.85 -16.96
C ASP A 328 26.83 36.00 -18.50
N ASN A 329 25.70 35.62 -19.11
CA ASN A 329 25.48 35.77 -20.54
C ASN A 329 25.21 37.22 -20.98
N GLN A 330 24.63 38.06 -20.10
CA GLN A 330 24.43 39.49 -20.38
C GLN A 330 25.74 40.26 -20.25
N ASP A 331 26.51 40.01 -19.19
CA ASP A 331 27.82 40.64 -18.95
C ASP A 331 28.85 40.25 -20.04
N GLY A 332 28.80 39.01 -20.54
CA GLY A 332 29.64 38.55 -21.66
C GLY A 332 29.31 39.18 -23.02
N VAL A 333 28.09 39.69 -23.21
CA VAL A 333 27.67 40.39 -24.44
C VAL A 333 28.03 41.87 -24.36
N GLU A 334 27.91 42.50 -23.18
CA GLU A 334 28.34 43.90 -22.98
C GLU A 334 29.87 44.05 -23.03
N ALA A 335 30.63 43.06 -22.52
CA ALA A 335 32.09 43.04 -22.62
C ALA A 335 32.63 42.93 -24.06
N HIS A 336 31.79 42.57 -25.04
CA HIS A 336 32.16 42.55 -26.46
C HIS A 336 31.84 43.85 -27.22
N VAL A 337 31.16 44.83 -26.59
CA VAL A 337 30.80 46.12 -27.21
C VAL A 337 31.73 47.25 -26.77
N GLU A 338 32.45 47.14 -25.66
CA GLU A 338 33.49 48.12 -25.28
C GLU A 338 34.88 47.72 -25.81
N VAL A 339 35.17 48.13 -27.04
CA VAL A 339 36.54 48.27 -27.52
C VAL A 339 36.88 49.77 -27.58
N ARG A 340 37.94 50.14 -26.85
CA ARG A 340 38.89 51.24 -27.12
C ARG A 340 38.63 52.62 -26.51
N SER A 341 39.28 52.85 -25.37
CA SER A 341 40.02 54.09 -25.09
C SER A 341 41.03 53.85 -23.95
N GLU A 342 42.32 53.96 -24.27
CA GLU A 342 43.43 53.96 -23.30
C GLU A 342 43.54 55.36 -22.65
N ASP A 343 43.58 55.42 -21.31
CA ASP A 343 44.52 56.22 -20.50
C ASP A 343 44.28 56.05 -18.97
N PRO A 344 45.26 56.36 -18.10
CA PRO A 344 45.48 55.57 -16.88
C PRO A 344 45.10 56.26 -15.54
N ILE A 345 44.73 55.39 -14.58
CA ILE A 345 44.83 55.49 -13.11
C ILE A 345 44.10 56.67 -12.43
N GLU A 346 43.01 56.33 -11.73
CA GLU A 346 42.75 56.93 -10.41
C GLU A 346 42.01 55.95 -9.47
N HIS A 347 42.54 55.84 -8.25
CA HIS A 347 42.00 55.04 -7.15
C HIS A 347 40.69 55.65 -6.66
N HIS A 348 39.56 54.98 -6.91
CA HIS A 348 38.33 55.20 -6.15
C HIS A 348 37.75 53.88 -5.64
N VAL A 349 37.95 53.67 -4.34
CA VAL A 349 37.17 52.74 -3.51
C VAL A 349 35.77 53.33 -3.41
N GLY A 350 34.91 52.96 -4.36
CA GLY A 350 33.50 53.32 -4.41
C GLY A 350 32.63 52.14 -4.00
N ASN A 351 31.78 52.36 -3.00
CA ASN A 351 30.71 51.46 -2.57
C ASN A 351 30.00 50.78 -3.76
N ARG A 352 30.06 49.44 -3.82
CA ARG A 352 29.03 48.65 -4.52
C ARG A 352 27.75 48.77 -3.70
N VAL A 353 27.06 49.88 -3.89
CA VAL A 353 25.65 49.98 -3.55
C VAL A 353 24.95 48.91 -4.39
N ASP A 354 24.32 47.99 -3.67
CA ASP A 354 23.29 47.06 -4.11
C ASP A 354 22.24 47.82 -4.95
N SER A 355 22.54 48.03 -6.22
CA SER A 355 21.57 48.39 -7.25
C SER A 355 20.97 47.09 -7.73
N ARG A 356 20.29 46.39 -6.80
CA ARG A 356 19.50 45.20 -7.12
C ARG A 356 18.48 45.60 -8.16
N ALA A 357 18.64 45.01 -9.34
CA ALA A 357 17.79 45.16 -10.50
C ALA A 357 16.31 45.18 -10.10
N LYS A 358 15.56 46.12 -10.67
CA LYS A 358 14.13 45.90 -10.88
C LYS A 358 14.02 44.69 -11.80
N GLU A 359 13.81 43.51 -11.21
CA GLU A 359 13.54 42.28 -11.95
C GLU A 359 12.36 42.53 -12.90
N ASP A 360 12.58 42.35 -14.19
CA ASP A 360 11.52 42.41 -15.19
C ASP A 360 10.57 41.23 -14.96
N PRO A 361 9.27 41.46 -14.68
CA PRO A 361 8.32 40.39 -14.38
C PRO A 361 8.24 39.31 -15.48
N GLU A 362 8.51 39.66 -16.73
CA GLU A 362 8.49 38.73 -17.84
C GLU A 362 9.68 37.75 -17.84
N GLU A 363 10.84 38.16 -17.31
CA GLU A 363 12.02 37.31 -17.22
C GLU A 363 11.87 36.27 -16.09
N ASP A 364 11.33 36.68 -14.94
CA ASP A 364 11.09 35.77 -13.80
C ASP A 364 10.08 34.66 -14.16
N ASP A 365 9.03 35.01 -14.91
CA ASP A 365 8.02 34.05 -15.38
C ASP A 365 8.62 33.01 -16.36
N GLN A 366 9.53 33.43 -17.26
CA GLN A 366 10.21 32.52 -18.18
C GLN A 366 11.17 31.56 -17.45
N VAL A 367 11.95 32.07 -16.50
CA VAL A 367 12.87 31.25 -15.69
C VAL A 367 12.07 30.21 -14.91
N ASP A 368 10.95 30.60 -14.29
CA ASP A 368 10.12 29.72 -13.49
C ASP A 368 9.50 28.57 -14.33
N ASP A 369 9.08 28.86 -15.56
CA ASP A 369 8.56 27.84 -16.48
C ASP A 369 9.61 26.83 -16.92
N GLN A 370 10.82 27.29 -17.21
CA GLN A 370 11.91 26.37 -17.54
C GLN A 370 12.34 25.54 -16.31
N VAL A 371 12.35 26.12 -15.11
CA VAL A 371 12.63 25.38 -13.85
C VAL A 371 11.58 24.30 -13.65
N LYS A 372 10.29 24.61 -13.83
CA LYS A 372 9.20 23.62 -13.79
C LYS A 372 9.39 22.50 -14.81
N ALA A 373 9.86 22.81 -16.02
CA ALA A 373 10.15 21.80 -17.04
C ALA A 373 11.27 20.85 -16.61
N GLN A 374 12.41 21.37 -16.14
CA GLN A 374 13.53 20.55 -15.67
C GLN A 374 13.15 19.71 -14.46
N LYS A 375 12.45 20.28 -13.46
CA LYS A 375 11.91 19.52 -12.31
C LYS A 375 11.09 18.31 -12.77
N ARG A 376 10.23 18.49 -13.76
CA ARG A 376 9.40 17.39 -14.30
C ARG A 376 10.26 16.26 -14.89
N VAL A 377 11.29 16.60 -15.66
CA VAL A 377 12.19 15.59 -16.25
C VAL A 377 12.92 14.79 -15.16
N TRP A 378 13.51 15.47 -14.16
CA TRP A 378 14.17 14.82 -13.04
C TRP A 378 13.24 13.91 -12.24
N LEU A 379 12.01 14.36 -12.00
CA LEU A 379 11.00 13.56 -11.30
C LEU A 379 10.56 12.33 -12.10
N ILE A 380 10.43 12.44 -13.44
CA ILE A 380 10.13 11.28 -14.29
C ILE A 380 11.29 10.28 -14.23
N PHE A 381 12.54 10.74 -14.34
CA PHE A 381 13.70 9.86 -14.25
C PHE A 381 13.79 9.15 -12.89
N ALA A 382 13.59 9.88 -11.79
CA ALA A 382 13.55 9.31 -10.45
C ALA A 382 12.44 8.28 -10.29
N TRP A 383 11.25 8.56 -10.86
CA TRP A 383 10.12 7.65 -10.82
C TRP A 383 10.40 6.36 -11.61
N VAL A 384 10.90 6.46 -12.84
CA VAL A 384 11.27 5.28 -13.66
C VAL A 384 12.35 4.46 -12.95
N SER A 385 13.37 5.11 -12.38
CA SER A 385 14.42 4.44 -11.62
C SER A 385 13.86 3.70 -10.40
N SER A 386 12.91 4.30 -9.68
CA SER A 386 12.24 3.67 -8.55
C SER A 386 11.43 2.44 -8.97
N VAL A 387 10.73 2.49 -10.12
CA VAL A 387 9.97 1.35 -10.64
C VAL A 387 10.91 0.18 -10.92
N ILE A 388 12.01 0.44 -11.65
CA ILE A 388 13.03 -0.58 -11.97
C ILE A 388 13.62 -1.16 -10.68
N ALA A 389 13.98 -0.31 -9.72
CA ALA A 389 14.53 -0.76 -8.44
C ALA A 389 13.55 -1.66 -7.68
N THR A 390 12.26 -1.31 -7.61
CA THR A 390 11.25 -2.16 -6.96
C THR A 390 11.13 -3.53 -7.63
N PHE A 391 11.19 -3.61 -8.96
CA PHE A 391 11.17 -4.89 -9.69
C PHE A 391 12.41 -5.75 -9.42
N VAL A 392 13.57 -5.13 -9.19
CA VAL A 392 14.80 -5.87 -8.88
C VAL A 392 14.75 -6.42 -7.45
N ILE A 393 14.33 -5.58 -6.49
CA ILE A 393 14.39 -5.91 -5.07
C ILE A 393 13.16 -6.75 -4.63
N SER A 394 12.10 -6.82 -5.44
CA SER A 394 10.87 -7.58 -5.12
C SER A 394 11.07 -9.07 -4.92
N ASN A 395 12.12 -9.66 -5.49
CA ASN A 395 12.40 -11.09 -5.35
C ASN A 395 13.10 -11.45 -4.04
N TYR A 396 13.37 -10.44 -3.19
CA TYR A 396 14.06 -10.60 -1.92
C TYR A 396 13.09 -10.45 -0.75
N SER A 397 13.48 -10.99 0.41
CA SER A 397 12.69 -10.87 1.63
C SER A 397 12.49 -9.39 2.03
N TRP A 398 11.39 -9.11 2.72
CA TRP A 398 11.06 -7.77 3.20
C TRP A 398 12.18 -7.14 4.04
N GLU A 399 12.94 -7.95 4.78
CA GLU A 399 14.11 -7.53 5.55
C GLU A 399 15.21 -6.94 4.66
N ILE A 400 15.54 -7.66 3.58
CA ILE A 400 16.54 -7.22 2.58
C ILE A 400 16.05 -5.95 1.88
N ILE A 401 14.75 -5.85 1.58
CA ILE A 401 14.15 -4.64 1.00
C ILE A 401 14.31 -3.45 1.98
N PHE A 402 14.04 -3.65 3.26
CA PHE A 402 14.17 -2.59 4.27
C PHE A 402 15.63 -2.17 4.48
N ILE A 403 16.56 -3.12 4.61
CA ILE A 403 17.99 -2.85 4.78
C ILE A 403 18.55 -2.13 3.55
N SER A 404 18.30 -2.65 2.35
CA SER A 404 18.80 -2.04 1.11
C SER A 404 18.26 -0.62 0.91
N SER A 405 16.96 -0.39 1.14
CA SER A 405 16.37 0.95 1.02
C SER A 405 16.88 1.93 2.09
N THR A 406 17.27 1.43 3.27
CA THR A 406 17.89 2.25 4.33
C THR A 406 19.33 2.60 3.98
N SER A 407 20.12 1.62 3.55
CA SER A 407 21.51 1.83 3.14
C SER A 407 21.62 2.80 1.96
N LEU A 408 20.74 2.67 0.97
CA LEU A 408 20.69 3.60 -0.16
C LEU A 408 20.33 5.02 0.31
N LEU A 409 19.30 5.15 1.15
CA LEU A 409 18.91 6.46 1.70
C LEU A 409 20.05 7.08 2.51
N SER A 410 20.72 6.32 3.38
CA SER A 410 21.88 6.77 4.15
C SER A 410 23.03 7.22 3.26
N GLY A 411 23.37 6.45 2.22
CA GLY A 411 24.42 6.82 1.26
C GLY A 411 24.09 8.11 0.51
N THR A 412 22.87 8.23 -0.01
CA THR A 412 22.40 9.46 -0.68
C THR A 412 22.32 10.65 0.28
N PHE A 413 21.98 10.44 1.55
CA PHE A 413 21.96 11.48 2.57
C PHE A 413 23.38 11.97 2.91
N ILE A 414 24.36 11.06 3.01
CA ILE A 414 25.77 11.44 3.19
C ILE A 414 26.26 12.29 2.01
N LEU A 415 25.96 11.88 0.77
CA LEU A 415 26.25 12.69 -0.42
C LEU A 415 25.56 14.06 -0.38
N PHE A 416 24.30 14.09 0.05
CA PHE A 416 23.56 15.33 0.23
C PHE A 416 24.25 16.25 1.25
N LEU A 417 24.73 15.72 2.37
CA LEU A 417 25.45 16.48 3.40
C LEU A 417 26.81 17.02 2.92
N PHE A 418 27.54 16.28 2.08
CA PHE A 418 28.76 16.81 1.46
C PHE A 418 28.48 18.05 0.59
N GLY A 419 27.30 18.11 -0.04
CA GLY A 419 26.84 19.25 -0.83
C GLY A 419 26.45 20.49 -0.03
N ILE A 420 26.40 20.42 1.31
CA ILE A 420 25.81 21.50 2.14
C ILE A 420 26.50 22.87 1.97
N TYR A 421 27.80 22.86 1.66
CA TYR A 421 28.58 24.08 1.40
C TYR A 421 28.28 24.71 0.04
N PHE A 422 27.73 23.94 -0.91
CA PHE A 422 27.37 24.40 -2.26
C PHE A 422 25.89 24.76 -2.37
N TYR A 423 25.08 24.42 -1.37
CA TYR A 423 23.66 24.71 -1.39
C TYR A 423 23.37 26.14 -0.99
N HIS A 424 22.53 26.78 -1.80
CA HIS A 424 21.99 28.07 -1.43
C HIS A 424 20.83 27.88 -0.44
N SER A 425 21.00 28.33 0.81
CA SER A 425 19.87 28.42 1.73
C SER A 425 19.15 29.73 1.47
N LYS A 426 17.83 29.67 1.21
CA LYS A 426 16.98 30.85 1.30
C LYS A 426 17.16 31.48 2.69
N GLU A 427 17.43 32.79 2.73
CA GLU A 427 17.51 33.51 3.99
C GLU A 427 16.13 33.51 4.67
N PHE A 428 16.12 33.17 5.96
CA PHE A 428 14.92 33.26 6.77
C PHE A 428 14.61 34.74 7.01
N HIS A 429 13.60 35.28 6.31
CA HIS A 429 13.25 36.70 6.43
C HIS A 429 12.43 37.05 7.69
N GLY A 430 12.05 36.08 8.53
CA GLY A 430 11.37 36.39 9.80
C GLY A 430 9.95 36.97 9.68
N ASP A 431 9.42 37.13 8.46
CA ASP A 431 8.07 37.66 8.19
C ASP A 431 6.91 36.77 8.69
N GLY A 432 7.21 35.58 9.22
CA GLY A 432 6.25 34.62 9.73
C GLY A 432 5.50 33.85 8.63
N SER A 433 4.98 32.67 8.96
CA SER A 433 4.22 31.86 7.99
C SER A 433 2.82 32.44 7.75
N SER A 434 2.44 32.53 6.47
CA SER A 434 1.11 33.01 6.07
C SER A 434 0.00 31.97 6.27
N LEU A 435 0.35 30.70 6.49
CA LEU A 435 -0.57 29.56 6.51
C LEU A 435 -1.69 29.72 7.56
N PHE A 436 -1.38 30.28 8.73
CA PHE A 436 -2.34 30.46 9.82
C PHE A 436 -2.83 31.91 10.00
N ASN A 437 -2.55 32.81 9.04
CA ASN A 437 -2.98 34.22 9.11
C ASN A 437 -4.52 34.38 9.15
N PHE A 438 -5.27 33.37 8.75
CA PHE A 438 -6.73 33.36 8.85
C PHE A 438 -7.25 33.18 10.29
N ILE A 439 -6.45 32.61 11.21
CA ILE A 439 -6.88 32.38 12.60
C ILE A 439 -7.10 33.73 13.34
N PRO A 440 -6.15 34.69 13.33
CA PRO A 440 -6.39 36.03 13.88
C PRO A 440 -7.61 36.72 13.25
N VAL A 441 -7.82 36.56 11.95
CA VAL A 441 -8.98 37.16 11.25
C VAL A 441 -10.29 36.57 11.76
N ILE A 442 -10.41 35.25 11.89
CA ILE A 442 -11.60 34.60 12.45
C ILE A 442 -11.82 35.07 13.89
N LYS A 443 -10.79 35.01 14.74
CA LYS A 443 -10.86 35.41 16.16
C LYS A 443 -11.35 36.86 16.29
N THR A 444 -10.76 37.78 15.54
CA THR A 444 -11.09 39.21 15.59
C THR A 444 -12.49 39.48 15.07
N SER A 445 -12.90 38.79 14.00
CA SER A 445 -14.25 38.91 13.44
C SER A 445 -15.33 38.43 14.41
N LEU A 446 -15.07 37.35 15.17
CA LEU A 446 -15.97 36.85 16.20
C LEU A 446 -16.09 37.84 17.38
N LEU A 447 -14.98 38.41 17.83
CA LEU A 447 -14.99 39.45 18.87
C LEU A 447 -15.79 40.69 18.43
N LYS A 448 -15.69 41.03 17.15
CA LYS A 448 -16.38 42.17 16.52
C LYS A 448 -17.72 41.81 15.90
N TRP A 449 -18.28 40.63 16.20
CA TRP A 449 -19.53 40.18 15.59
C TRP A 449 -20.70 41.15 15.83
N HIS A 450 -20.69 41.84 16.97
CA HIS A 450 -21.70 42.82 17.37
C HIS A 450 -21.63 44.15 16.61
N LEU A 451 -20.51 44.46 15.94
CA LEU A 451 -20.33 45.74 15.24
C LEU A 451 -21.21 45.83 13.99
N ASN A 452 -21.73 47.03 13.72
CA ASN A 452 -22.42 47.33 12.47
C ASN A 452 -21.42 47.43 11.31
N TYR A 453 -21.90 47.15 10.10
CA TYR A 453 -21.08 47.27 8.90
C TYR A 453 -20.80 48.76 8.63
N PRO A 454 -19.57 49.15 8.30
CA PRO A 454 -19.20 50.56 8.18
C PRO A 454 -19.89 51.24 6.99
N SER A 455 -20.26 52.50 7.19
CA SER A 455 -20.89 53.36 6.16
C SER A 455 -19.89 54.06 5.25
N SER A 456 -18.59 54.07 5.62
CA SER A 456 -17.51 54.65 4.81
C SER A 456 -16.31 53.70 4.72
N PRO A 457 -15.63 53.58 3.56
CA PRO A 457 -14.43 52.77 3.37
C PRO A 457 -13.25 53.14 4.29
N SER A 458 -13.22 54.37 4.79
CA SER A 458 -12.18 54.90 5.69
C SER A 458 -12.18 54.27 7.08
N HIS A 459 -13.24 53.55 7.46
CA HIS A 459 -13.31 52.81 8.72
C HIS A 459 -12.59 51.46 8.66
N PHE A 460 -12.06 51.06 7.51
CA PHE A 460 -11.26 49.85 7.37
C PHE A 460 -9.77 50.15 7.51
N PHE A 461 -9.07 49.30 8.24
CA PHE A 461 -7.64 49.40 8.47
C PHE A 461 -6.83 49.00 7.23
N HIS A 462 -6.06 49.93 6.66
CA HIS A 462 -5.27 49.75 5.43
C HIS A 462 -6.12 49.41 4.18
N ASN A 463 -7.20 50.19 3.93
CA ASN A 463 -8.03 50.05 2.74
C ASN A 463 -7.54 50.93 1.58
N ASN A 464 -6.56 50.43 0.81
CA ASN A 464 -6.01 51.18 -0.34
C ASN A 464 -7.00 51.30 -1.52
N GLY A 465 -8.05 50.46 -1.56
CA GLY A 465 -9.00 50.40 -2.67
C GLY A 465 -10.24 51.30 -2.53
N ASN A 466 -10.41 52.00 -1.38
CA ASN A 466 -11.62 52.76 -1.05
C ASN A 466 -12.94 51.97 -1.25
N GLN A 467 -12.90 50.64 -1.12
CA GLN A 467 -14.08 49.80 -1.32
C GLN A 467 -14.85 49.65 -0.01
N LEU A 468 -16.18 49.77 -0.08
CA LEU A 468 -17.06 49.56 1.07
C LEU A 468 -17.30 48.06 1.34
N HIS A 469 -17.24 47.23 0.31
CA HIS A 469 -17.35 45.78 0.40
C HIS A 469 -16.07 45.11 -0.06
N LEU A 470 -15.34 44.51 0.89
CA LEU A 470 -14.04 43.88 0.64
C LEU A 470 -14.17 42.66 -0.28
N SER A 471 -13.22 42.52 -1.19
CA SER A 471 -13.17 41.41 -2.15
C SER A 471 -12.60 40.14 -1.48
N PRO A 472 -12.94 38.93 -1.96
CA PRO A 472 -14.09 38.58 -2.78
C PRO A 472 -15.41 38.76 -2.02
N GLN A 473 -16.48 39.16 -2.74
CA GLN A 473 -17.82 39.34 -2.19
C GLN A 473 -18.55 38.00 -2.02
N VAL A 474 -18.20 37.27 -0.96
CA VAL A 474 -18.82 35.99 -0.62
C VAL A 474 -19.82 36.23 0.53
N LYS A 475 -21.13 36.11 0.25
CA LYS A 475 -22.20 36.46 1.21
C LYS A 475 -22.03 35.79 2.58
N PHE A 476 -21.68 34.51 2.62
CA PHE A 476 -21.52 33.75 3.87
C PHE A 476 -20.21 34.06 4.63
N LEU A 477 -19.25 34.74 3.99
CA LEU A 477 -17.98 35.17 4.60
C LEU A 477 -17.95 36.68 4.90
N ARG A 478 -19.06 37.40 4.68
CA ARG A 478 -19.14 38.86 4.90
C ARG A 478 -18.84 39.26 6.35
N TRP A 479 -19.10 38.38 7.31
CA TRP A 479 -18.79 38.63 8.72
C TRP A 479 -17.28 38.77 8.99
N LEU A 480 -16.41 38.26 8.10
CA LEU A 480 -14.96 38.39 8.22
C LEU A 480 -14.46 39.82 7.97
N ASP A 481 -15.23 40.64 7.25
CA ASP A 481 -14.91 42.07 7.04
C ASP A 481 -14.77 42.81 8.36
N LYS A 482 -15.47 42.34 9.39
CA LYS A 482 -15.48 42.96 10.71
C LYS A 482 -14.11 42.94 11.38
N ALA A 483 -13.22 42.01 11.03
CA ALA A 483 -11.85 42.02 11.55
C ALA A 483 -11.05 43.27 11.18
N ALA A 484 -11.35 43.88 10.02
CA ALA A 484 -10.65 45.07 9.53
C ALA A 484 -11.30 46.40 9.99
N ILE A 485 -12.42 46.38 10.72
CA ILE A 485 -13.10 47.59 11.18
C ILE A 485 -12.30 48.23 12.32
N ILE A 486 -11.93 49.50 12.19
CA ILE A 486 -11.29 50.28 13.25
C ILE A 486 -12.32 50.60 14.33
N GLU A 487 -12.02 50.23 15.57
CA GLU A 487 -12.89 50.52 16.72
C GLU A 487 -12.58 51.91 17.27
N SER A 488 -13.62 52.67 17.62
CA SER A 488 -13.49 53.95 18.33
C SER A 488 -13.12 53.70 19.80
N SER A 489 -11.89 53.28 20.05
CA SER A 489 -11.32 53.08 21.39
C SER A 489 -10.21 54.10 21.66
N THR A 490 -9.76 54.21 22.91
CA THR A 490 -8.63 55.07 23.29
C THR A 490 -7.29 54.63 22.70
N LEU A 491 -7.20 53.40 22.16
CA LEU A 491 -6.00 52.85 21.56
C LEU A 491 -5.89 53.22 20.08
N LEU A 492 -4.68 53.57 19.66
CA LEU A 492 -4.38 53.83 18.26
C LEU A 492 -4.59 52.55 17.42
N PRO A 493 -4.92 52.66 16.11
CA PRO A 493 -5.16 51.48 15.25
C PRO A 493 -4.01 50.46 15.24
N GLU A 494 -2.75 50.92 15.29
CA GLU A 494 -1.58 50.03 15.37
C GLU A 494 -1.49 49.29 16.71
N GLU A 495 -1.88 49.91 17.82
CA GLU A 495 -1.96 49.26 19.14
C GLU A 495 -3.09 48.22 19.18
N GLN A 496 -4.22 48.52 18.52
CA GLN A 496 -5.32 47.56 18.35
C GLN A 496 -4.87 46.34 17.54
N LYS A 497 -4.03 46.53 16.51
CA LYS A 497 -3.42 45.44 15.73
C LYS A 497 -2.48 44.60 16.58
N HIS A 498 -1.58 45.23 17.33
CA HIS A 498 -0.66 44.52 18.24
C HIS A 498 -1.39 43.76 19.35
N ALA A 499 -2.53 44.26 19.82
CA ALA A 499 -3.40 43.56 20.78
C ALA A 499 -4.18 42.37 20.15
N GLY A 500 -4.04 42.11 18.84
CA GLY A 500 -4.77 41.07 18.12
C GLY A 500 -6.27 41.38 18.02
N ARG A 501 -6.64 42.66 18.04
CA ARG A 501 -8.02 43.16 17.90
C ARG A 501 -8.28 43.83 16.56
N LEU A 502 -7.29 43.94 15.67
CA LEU A 502 -7.44 44.55 14.35
C LEU A 502 -6.60 43.79 13.32
N CYS A 503 -7.17 43.55 12.14
CA CYS A 503 -6.48 42.93 11.00
C CYS A 503 -6.44 43.90 9.81
N THR A 504 -5.46 43.74 8.93
CA THR A 504 -5.39 44.49 7.66
C THR A 504 -6.45 43.98 6.67
N VAL A 505 -6.90 44.85 5.76
CA VAL A 505 -7.82 44.45 4.69
C VAL A 505 -7.24 43.28 3.88
N THR A 506 -5.97 43.34 3.48
CA THR A 506 -5.31 42.28 2.71
C THR A 506 -5.33 40.92 3.43
N GLN A 507 -5.10 40.88 4.74
CA GLN A 507 -5.24 39.65 5.54
C GLN A 507 -6.67 39.09 5.51
N VAL A 508 -7.69 39.96 5.53
CA VAL A 508 -9.10 39.55 5.43
C VAL A 508 -9.41 39.00 4.04
N GLU A 509 -8.94 39.66 2.96
CA GLU A 509 -9.16 39.22 1.59
C GLU A 509 -8.50 37.85 1.33
N ASP A 510 -7.25 37.67 1.76
CA ASP A 510 -6.52 36.39 1.66
C ASP A 510 -7.23 35.28 2.45
N SER A 511 -7.71 35.58 3.66
CA SER A 511 -8.45 34.64 4.50
C SER A 511 -9.77 34.22 3.85
N LYS A 512 -10.47 35.16 3.20
CA LYS A 512 -11.69 34.85 2.45
C LYS A 512 -11.42 33.95 1.25
N LEU A 513 -10.34 34.18 0.50
CA LEU A 513 -9.96 33.32 -0.63
C LEU A 513 -9.70 31.89 -0.17
N LEU A 514 -9.00 31.71 0.95
CA LEU A 514 -8.78 30.39 1.56
C LEU A 514 -10.09 29.75 2.05
N LEU A 515 -10.88 30.46 2.87
CA LEU A 515 -12.11 29.91 3.46
C LEU A 515 -13.20 29.65 2.42
N LYS A 516 -13.17 30.35 1.29
CA LYS A 516 -14.01 30.04 0.12
C LYS A 516 -13.72 28.65 -0.45
N MET A 517 -12.58 28.01 -0.15
CA MET A 517 -12.27 26.64 -0.61
C MET A 517 -12.97 25.55 0.20
N ILE A 518 -13.46 25.84 1.42
CA ILE A 518 -14.07 24.84 2.32
C ILE A 518 -15.22 24.07 1.63
N PRO A 519 -16.21 24.71 0.97
CA PRO A 519 -17.26 23.97 0.28
C PRO A 519 -16.70 22.99 -0.77
N MET A 520 -15.74 23.42 -1.60
CA MET A 520 -15.06 22.54 -2.56
C MET A 520 -14.40 21.35 -1.85
N TRP A 521 -13.66 21.58 -0.77
CA TRP A 521 -13.00 20.52 0.01
C TRP A 521 -13.95 19.46 0.55
N THR A 522 -15.16 19.83 0.97
CA THR A 522 -16.15 18.84 1.45
C THR A 522 -16.50 17.79 0.40
N THR A 523 -16.43 18.14 -0.90
CA THR A 523 -16.72 17.22 -2.01
C THR A 523 -15.62 16.17 -2.23
N PHE A 524 -14.46 16.33 -1.57
CA PHE A 524 -13.33 15.42 -1.70
C PHE A 524 -13.21 14.40 -0.56
N PHE A 525 -13.99 14.53 0.51
CA PHE A 525 -13.99 13.57 1.61
C PHE A 525 -14.25 12.13 1.15
N VAL A 526 -15.24 11.94 0.25
CA VAL A 526 -15.54 10.61 -0.29
C VAL A 526 -14.47 10.14 -1.27
N VAL A 527 -13.92 11.03 -2.10
CA VAL A 527 -12.81 10.69 -3.01
C VAL A 527 -11.59 10.19 -2.20
N GLY A 528 -11.27 10.87 -1.11
CA GLY A 528 -10.23 10.46 -0.16
C GLY A 528 -10.48 9.08 0.45
N MET A 529 -11.69 8.84 0.98
CA MET A 529 -12.06 7.53 1.51
C MET A 529 -11.95 6.40 0.48
N VAL A 530 -12.38 6.66 -0.77
CA VAL A 530 -12.27 5.70 -1.87
C VAL A 530 -10.82 5.41 -2.20
N GLY A 531 -9.96 6.44 -2.22
CA GLY A 531 -8.51 6.31 -2.36
C GLY A 531 -7.91 5.35 -1.33
N MET A 532 -8.18 5.59 -0.04
CA MET A 532 -7.65 4.81 1.07
C MET A 532 -8.17 3.37 1.09
N THR A 533 -9.46 3.20 0.81
CA THR A 533 -10.06 1.88 0.60
C THR A 533 -9.38 1.12 -0.54
N GLY A 534 -9.07 1.83 -1.63
CA GLY A 534 -8.41 1.27 -2.81
C GLY A 534 -6.99 0.80 -2.49
N ASP A 535 -6.23 1.57 -1.72
CA ASP A 535 -4.84 1.24 -1.38
C ASP A 535 -4.73 0.11 -0.35
N THR A 536 -5.67 0.01 0.57
CA THR A 536 -5.68 -1.02 1.63
C THR A 536 -6.29 -2.33 1.15
N PHE A 537 -7.60 -2.37 0.90
CA PHE A 537 -8.30 -3.62 0.64
C PHE A 537 -7.97 -4.25 -0.71
N SER A 538 -7.68 -3.45 -1.75
CA SER A 538 -7.27 -4.02 -3.06
C SER A 538 -5.93 -4.74 -2.97
N SER A 539 -4.99 -4.21 -2.17
CA SER A 539 -3.69 -4.83 -1.94
C SER A 539 -3.85 -6.16 -1.21
N GLU A 540 -4.71 -6.19 -0.18
CA GLU A 540 -5.02 -7.41 0.56
C GLU A 540 -5.79 -8.45 -0.28
N GLN A 541 -6.65 -8.02 -1.21
CA GLN A 541 -7.24 -8.91 -2.21
C GLN A 541 -6.14 -9.56 -3.07
N GLY A 542 -5.17 -8.77 -3.53
CA GLY A 542 -4.07 -9.23 -4.39
C GLY A 542 -3.24 -10.36 -3.79
N LYS A 543 -2.98 -10.32 -2.48
CA LYS A 543 -2.23 -11.37 -1.75
C LYS A 543 -2.93 -12.73 -1.72
N ASN A 544 -4.24 -12.77 -1.95
CA ASN A 544 -5.06 -13.98 -1.88
C ASN A 544 -5.42 -14.55 -3.26
N LEU A 545 -4.80 -14.04 -4.35
CA LEU A 545 -5.02 -14.48 -5.72
C LEU A 545 -3.86 -15.38 -6.19
N ASP A 546 -4.02 -16.06 -7.34
CA ASP A 546 -2.93 -16.85 -7.92
C ASP A 546 -1.82 -15.91 -8.41
N LEU A 547 -0.61 -16.08 -7.84
CA LEU A 547 0.50 -15.15 -7.95
C LEU A 547 1.75 -15.82 -8.52
N THR A 548 2.45 -15.05 -9.35
CA THR A 548 3.92 -15.01 -9.35
C THR A 548 4.29 -13.63 -8.84
N ASP A 549 5.35 -13.51 -8.02
CA ASP A 549 5.75 -12.23 -7.40
C ASP A 549 5.83 -11.09 -8.43
N PHE A 550 6.39 -11.37 -9.61
CA PHE A 550 6.46 -10.45 -10.74
C PHE A 550 5.12 -9.84 -11.18
N THR A 551 4.05 -10.65 -11.24
CA THR A 551 2.75 -10.21 -11.75
C THR A 551 2.04 -9.26 -10.77
N PHE A 552 2.33 -9.40 -9.47
CA PHE A 552 1.81 -8.50 -8.44
C PHE A 552 2.27 -7.07 -8.65
N TYR A 553 3.58 -6.86 -8.88
CA TYR A 553 4.14 -5.52 -9.09
C TYR A 553 3.62 -4.88 -10.37
N ILE A 554 3.46 -5.63 -11.46
CA ILE A 554 2.87 -5.10 -12.70
C ILE A 554 1.50 -4.47 -12.43
N VAL A 555 0.62 -5.21 -11.75
CA VAL A 555 -0.74 -4.73 -11.45
C VAL A 555 -0.71 -3.53 -10.50
N PHE A 556 0.18 -3.54 -9.50
CA PHE A 556 0.35 -2.44 -8.56
C PHE A 556 0.82 -1.14 -9.25
N PHE A 557 1.74 -1.25 -10.22
CA PHE A 557 2.26 -0.09 -10.96
C PHE A 557 1.26 0.55 -11.94
N LEU A 558 0.13 -0.10 -12.25
CA LEU A 558 -0.91 0.49 -13.10
C LEU A 558 -1.49 1.78 -12.51
N LYS A 559 -1.60 1.87 -11.17
CA LYS A 559 -2.11 3.08 -10.49
C LYS A 559 -1.23 4.31 -10.77
N PRO A 560 0.07 4.34 -10.41
CA PRO A 560 0.89 5.54 -10.67
C PRO A 560 1.06 5.84 -12.17
N ILE A 561 1.13 4.82 -13.04
CA ILE A 561 1.22 5.02 -14.51
C ILE A 561 -0.03 5.73 -15.02
N SER A 562 -1.22 5.25 -14.65
CA SER A 562 -2.48 5.84 -15.09
C SER A 562 -2.68 7.25 -14.54
N GLN A 563 -2.29 7.51 -13.29
CA GLN A 563 -2.30 8.85 -12.69
C GLN A 563 -1.42 9.84 -13.47
N VAL A 564 -0.16 9.49 -13.75
CA VAL A 564 0.74 10.38 -14.50
C VAL A 564 0.23 10.62 -15.92
N THR A 565 -0.25 9.57 -16.58
CA THR A 565 -0.73 9.64 -17.96
C THR A 565 -1.93 10.58 -18.10
N ILE A 566 -2.93 10.43 -17.23
CA ILE A 566 -4.13 11.29 -17.28
C ILE A 566 -3.82 12.74 -16.90
N SER A 567 -2.90 12.96 -15.96
CA SER A 567 -2.46 14.29 -15.57
C SER A 567 -1.72 15.01 -16.69
N ILE A 568 -0.84 14.32 -17.43
CA ILE A 568 -0.19 14.87 -18.63
C ILE A 568 -1.23 15.20 -19.70
N PHE A 569 -2.19 14.31 -19.92
CA PHE A 569 -3.27 14.52 -20.89
C PHE A 569 -4.07 15.78 -20.57
N TYR A 570 -4.56 15.94 -19.33
CA TYR A 570 -5.31 17.12 -18.92
C TYR A 570 -4.48 18.39 -18.98
N ASN A 571 -3.20 18.35 -18.56
CA ASN A 571 -2.33 19.51 -18.64
C ASN A 571 -2.13 19.97 -20.09
N LYS A 572 -2.00 19.04 -21.05
CA LYS A 572 -1.95 19.39 -22.48
C LYS A 572 -3.28 19.94 -22.99
N LEU A 573 -4.40 19.36 -22.57
CA LEU A 573 -5.74 19.79 -22.97
C LEU A 573 -6.06 21.21 -22.46
N LEU A 574 -5.71 21.50 -21.21
CA LEU A 574 -5.98 22.79 -20.57
C LEU A 574 -4.97 23.87 -21.01
N ASN A 575 -3.70 23.56 -21.27
CA ASN A 575 -2.71 24.56 -21.71
C ASN A 575 -2.77 24.89 -23.22
N SER A 576 -3.90 24.65 -23.88
CA SER A 576 -4.09 25.06 -25.26
C SER A 576 -4.06 26.59 -25.37
N LYS A 577 -3.16 27.15 -26.19
CA LYS A 577 -2.96 28.60 -26.39
C LYS A 577 -4.21 29.39 -26.81
N ARG A 578 -5.32 28.71 -27.12
CA ARG A 578 -6.59 29.30 -27.59
C ARG A 578 -7.63 29.47 -26.48
N ALA A 579 -7.39 28.99 -25.25
CA ALA A 579 -8.40 28.99 -24.20
C ALA A 579 -8.43 30.29 -23.37
N SER A 580 -9.63 30.84 -23.13
CA SER A 580 -9.81 31.99 -22.23
C SER A 580 -9.67 31.59 -20.75
N LYS A 581 -9.34 32.53 -19.86
CA LYS A 581 -9.27 32.28 -18.40
C LYS A 581 -10.55 31.64 -17.84
N ALA A 582 -11.72 32.03 -18.36
CA ALA A 582 -13.00 31.45 -17.97
C ALA A 582 -13.14 29.99 -18.43
N GLN A 583 -12.71 29.66 -19.66
CA GLN A 583 -12.71 28.28 -20.18
C GLN A 583 -11.72 27.40 -19.42
N LEU A 584 -10.54 27.92 -19.07
CA LEU A 584 -9.56 27.21 -18.24
C LEU A 584 -10.14 26.86 -16.87
N LYS A 585 -10.79 27.82 -16.22
CA LYS A 585 -11.43 27.61 -14.92
C LYS A 585 -12.54 26.57 -15.00
N LEU A 586 -13.40 26.65 -16.01
CA LEU A 586 -14.43 25.65 -16.26
C LEU A 586 -13.81 24.27 -16.55
N GLY A 587 -12.75 24.21 -17.34
CA GLY A 587 -12.02 22.98 -17.64
C GLY A 587 -11.46 22.30 -16.40
N LYS A 588 -10.92 23.06 -15.44
CA LYS A 588 -10.46 22.53 -14.14
C LYS A 588 -11.61 21.95 -13.30
N ILE A 589 -12.76 22.63 -13.28
CA ILE A 589 -13.98 22.15 -12.61
C ILE A 589 -14.49 20.84 -13.25
N VAL A 590 -14.53 20.79 -14.59
CA VAL A 590 -14.94 19.59 -15.34
C VAL A 590 -13.95 18.44 -15.14
N ARG A 591 -12.64 18.74 -15.13
CA ARG A 591 -11.59 17.76 -14.77
C ARG A 591 -11.91 17.15 -13.41
N ILE A 592 -12.11 17.95 -12.36
CA ILE A 592 -12.47 17.42 -11.02
C ILE A 592 -13.71 16.53 -11.07
N TRP A 593 -14.80 16.99 -11.71
CA TRP A 593 -16.04 16.22 -11.81
C TRP A 593 -15.84 14.86 -12.49
N SER A 594 -15.07 14.83 -13.59
CA SER A 594 -14.76 13.56 -14.28
C SER A 594 -13.97 12.59 -13.39
N GLY A 595 -13.15 13.09 -12.46
CA GLY A 595 -12.48 12.28 -11.46
C GLY A 595 -13.46 11.67 -10.44
N MET A 596 -14.52 12.38 -10.07
CA MET A 596 -15.58 11.85 -9.21
C MET A 596 -16.44 10.79 -9.91
N VAL A 597 -16.68 10.96 -11.22
CA VAL A 597 -17.28 9.92 -12.06
C VAL A 597 -16.40 8.66 -12.05
N LEU A 598 -15.09 8.82 -12.27
CA LEU A 598 -14.13 7.71 -12.20
C LEU A 598 -14.09 7.04 -10.82
N SER A 599 -14.24 7.81 -9.74
CA SER A 599 -14.39 7.27 -8.37
C SER A 599 -15.60 6.36 -8.23
N THR A 600 -16.74 6.76 -8.80
CA THR A 600 -17.98 5.96 -8.79
C THR A 600 -17.80 4.68 -9.63
N ILE A 601 -17.19 4.79 -10.81
CA ILE A 601 -16.90 3.64 -11.68
C ILE A 601 -15.92 2.67 -11.00
N PHE A 602 -14.87 3.19 -10.33
CA PHE A 602 -13.96 2.38 -9.52
C PHE A 602 -14.71 1.54 -8.49
N CYS A 603 -15.60 2.13 -7.70
CA CYS A 603 -16.38 1.39 -6.71
C CYS A 603 -17.28 0.32 -7.35
N ALA A 604 -17.87 0.61 -8.51
CA ALA A 604 -18.68 -0.36 -9.25
C ALA A 604 -17.84 -1.55 -9.75
N VAL A 605 -16.65 -1.28 -10.28
CA VAL A 605 -15.71 -2.32 -10.73
C VAL A 605 -15.21 -3.15 -9.55
N ALA A 606 -14.74 -2.52 -8.47
CA ALA A 606 -14.29 -3.20 -7.26
C ALA A 606 -15.38 -4.11 -6.67
N TRP A 607 -16.63 -3.64 -6.63
CA TRP A 607 -17.77 -4.46 -6.25
C TRP A 607 -17.94 -5.68 -7.16
N ARG A 608 -17.91 -5.51 -8.48
CA ARG A 608 -18.07 -6.62 -9.44
C ARG A 608 -16.92 -7.63 -9.35
N VAL A 609 -15.69 -7.15 -9.23
CA VAL A 609 -14.50 -7.99 -9.07
C VAL A 609 -14.61 -8.81 -7.79
N GLU A 610 -15.05 -8.20 -6.68
CA GLU A 610 -15.20 -8.89 -5.41
C GLU A 610 -16.34 -9.94 -5.42
N VAL A 611 -17.46 -9.63 -6.09
CA VAL A 611 -18.52 -10.63 -6.31
C VAL A 611 -17.99 -11.83 -7.09
N HIS A 612 -17.22 -11.59 -8.15
CA HIS A 612 -16.62 -12.65 -8.96
C HIS A 612 -15.60 -13.47 -8.15
N ARG A 613 -14.79 -12.81 -7.32
CA ARG A 613 -13.82 -13.46 -6.43
C ARG A 613 -14.51 -14.38 -5.42
N LEU A 614 -15.55 -13.90 -4.74
CA LEU A 614 -16.31 -14.72 -3.77
C LEU A 614 -16.98 -15.94 -4.44
N GLN A 615 -17.50 -15.79 -5.66
CA GLN A 615 -18.01 -16.92 -6.44
C GLN A 615 -16.90 -17.94 -6.74
N THR A 616 -15.71 -17.46 -7.12
CA THR A 616 -14.56 -18.29 -7.45
C THR A 616 -14.04 -19.07 -6.25
N VAL A 617 -13.98 -18.43 -5.07
CA VAL A 617 -13.66 -19.07 -3.78
C VAL A 617 -14.67 -20.15 -3.41
N ASN A 618 -15.97 -19.89 -3.56
CA ASN A 618 -17.02 -20.90 -3.31
C ASN A 618 -16.91 -22.10 -4.26
N LEU A 619 -16.47 -21.87 -5.50
CA LEU A 619 -16.21 -22.91 -6.49
C LEU A 619 -14.83 -23.57 -6.35
N LYS A 620 -14.02 -23.19 -5.34
CA LYS A 620 -12.65 -23.68 -5.09
C LYS A 620 -11.75 -23.56 -6.33
N ARG A 621 -11.94 -22.50 -7.11
CA ARG A 621 -11.10 -22.17 -8.27
C ARG A 621 -10.15 -21.04 -7.90
N ASN A 622 -9.02 -20.99 -8.59
CA ASN A 622 -8.09 -19.89 -8.44
C ASN A 622 -8.48 -18.74 -9.37
N MET A 623 -8.23 -17.51 -8.93
CA MET A 623 -8.49 -16.30 -9.69
C MET A 623 -7.16 -15.59 -9.93
N SER A 624 -6.95 -15.16 -11.18
CA SER A 624 -5.74 -14.42 -11.55
C SER A 624 -5.76 -12.99 -11.02
N ILE A 625 -4.60 -12.47 -10.62
CA ILE A 625 -4.42 -11.08 -10.18
C ILE A 625 -4.78 -10.02 -11.25
N PHE A 626 -4.77 -10.36 -12.54
CA PHE A 626 -5.13 -9.42 -13.61
C PHE A 626 -6.56 -8.91 -13.51
N TRP A 627 -7.44 -9.59 -12.78
CA TRP A 627 -8.77 -9.08 -12.46
C TRP A 627 -8.77 -7.81 -11.59
N LEU A 628 -7.67 -7.53 -10.87
CA LEU A 628 -7.49 -6.28 -10.14
C LEU A 628 -6.94 -5.14 -11.02
N ALA A 629 -6.44 -5.43 -12.23
CA ALA A 629 -5.87 -4.41 -13.11
C ALA A 629 -6.86 -3.25 -13.43
N PRO A 630 -8.15 -3.51 -13.73
CA PRO A 630 -9.11 -2.44 -14.00
C PRO A 630 -9.31 -1.50 -12.80
N GLN A 631 -9.39 -2.04 -11.58
CA GLN A 631 -9.57 -1.22 -10.38
C GLN A 631 -8.31 -0.40 -10.06
N TYR A 632 -7.09 -0.93 -10.21
CA TYR A 632 -5.87 -0.14 -10.02
C TYR A 632 -5.70 0.97 -11.06
N CYS A 633 -6.03 0.69 -12.32
CA CYS A 633 -6.04 1.71 -13.38
C CYS A 633 -7.06 2.81 -13.08
N LEU A 634 -8.30 2.46 -12.72
CA LEU A 634 -9.33 3.45 -12.37
C LEU A 634 -8.96 4.27 -11.14
N LEU A 635 -8.30 3.66 -10.15
CA LEU A 635 -7.83 4.34 -8.95
C LEU A 635 -6.81 5.44 -9.30
N GLY A 636 -5.84 5.14 -10.17
CA GLY A 636 -4.87 6.13 -10.64
C GLY A 636 -5.50 7.20 -11.54
N LEU A 637 -6.39 6.82 -12.46
CA LEU A 637 -7.15 7.77 -13.28
C LEU A 637 -7.97 8.74 -12.41
N MET A 638 -8.63 8.23 -11.38
CA MET A 638 -9.39 9.03 -10.41
C MET A 638 -8.48 10.04 -9.71
N GLN A 639 -7.32 9.63 -9.19
CA GLN A 639 -6.40 10.53 -8.47
C GLN A 639 -5.79 11.61 -9.37
N GLY A 640 -5.32 11.24 -10.57
CA GLY A 640 -4.74 12.20 -11.52
C GLY A 640 -5.76 13.18 -12.11
N THR A 641 -7.04 12.83 -11.99
CA THR A 641 -8.12 13.68 -12.49
C THR A 641 -8.70 14.55 -11.37
N ALA A 642 -9.11 13.95 -10.24
CA ALA A 642 -9.71 14.66 -9.11
C ALA A 642 -8.66 15.41 -8.27
N THR A 643 -7.68 14.69 -7.70
CA THR A 643 -6.72 15.24 -6.73
C THR A 643 -5.77 16.23 -7.40
N ASP A 644 -5.18 15.86 -8.54
CA ASP A 644 -4.31 16.79 -9.28
C ASP A 644 -5.12 17.97 -9.84
N GLY A 645 -6.38 17.74 -10.25
CA GLY A 645 -7.30 18.80 -10.67
C GLY A 645 -7.61 19.80 -9.54
N LEU A 646 -7.79 19.32 -8.31
CA LEU A 646 -7.98 20.16 -7.12
C LEU A 646 -6.74 20.99 -6.81
N ASN A 647 -5.55 20.39 -6.90
CA ASN A 647 -4.28 21.09 -6.73
C ASN A 647 -4.13 22.23 -7.74
N GLU A 648 -4.41 21.98 -9.01
CA GLU A 648 -4.33 22.98 -10.07
C GLU A 648 -5.42 24.06 -9.98
N PHE A 649 -6.61 23.70 -9.49
CA PHE A 649 -7.70 24.62 -9.23
C PHE A 649 -7.35 25.56 -8.06
N MET A 650 -6.96 25.00 -6.92
CA MET A 650 -6.67 25.75 -5.70
C MET A 650 -5.48 26.70 -5.88
N THR A 651 -4.41 26.25 -6.52
CA THR A 651 -3.25 27.11 -6.84
C THR A 651 -3.60 28.29 -7.75
N GLY A 652 -4.69 28.19 -8.53
CA GLY A 652 -5.23 29.27 -9.33
C GLY A 652 -6.10 30.26 -8.55
N GLU A 653 -6.73 29.84 -7.44
CA GLU A 653 -7.64 30.66 -6.64
C GLU A 653 -6.98 31.29 -5.41
N LEU A 654 -5.91 30.70 -4.88
CA LEU A 654 -5.22 31.18 -3.69
C LEU A 654 -4.33 32.42 -3.94
N PRO A 655 -4.15 33.28 -2.92
CA PRO A 655 -3.17 34.36 -2.98
C PRO A 655 -1.73 33.83 -3.06
N LYS A 656 -0.81 34.64 -3.60
CA LYS A 656 0.60 34.24 -3.83
C LYS A 656 1.25 33.63 -2.59
N SER A 657 0.96 34.20 -1.41
CA SER A 657 1.46 33.77 -0.10
C SER A 657 1.07 32.33 0.29
N LEU A 658 -0.08 31.83 -0.18
CA LEU A 658 -0.62 30.52 0.19
C LEU A 658 -0.44 29.44 -0.88
N LYS A 659 -0.01 29.80 -2.09
CA LYS A 659 0.09 28.85 -3.22
C LYS A 659 1.04 27.67 -2.92
N ASN A 660 2.12 27.91 -2.19
CA ASN A 660 3.10 26.88 -1.86
C ASN A 660 2.51 25.79 -0.93
N TYR A 661 1.52 26.14 -0.11
CA TYR A 661 0.87 25.20 0.79
C TYR A 661 -0.34 24.49 0.18
N ALA A 662 -0.78 24.86 -1.03
CA ALA A 662 -1.98 24.30 -1.66
C ALA A 662 -1.94 22.77 -1.71
N SER A 663 -0.79 22.20 -2.09
CA SER A 663 -0.61 20.75 -2.15
C SER A 663 -0.70 20.09 -0.76
N ALA A 664 -0.12 20.71 0.27
CA ALA A 664 -0.16 20.21 1.64
C ALA A 664 -1.59 20.24 2.21
N MET A 665 -2.29 21.36 2.01
CA MET A 665 -3.68 21.52 2.46
C MET A 665 -4.62 20.56 1.74
N ASN A 666 -4.48 20.39 0.42
CA ASN A 666 -5.28 19.43 -0.34
C ASN A 666 -4.97 17.99 0.07
N GLY A 667 -3.69 17.64 0.28
CA GLY A 667 -3.31 16.34 0.82
C GLY A 667 -3.99 16.08 2.17
N PHE A 668 -3.94 17.03 3.10
CA PHE A 668 -4.61 16.90 4.40
C PHE A 668 -6.12 16.67 4.27
N VAL A 669 -6.79 17.39 3.38
CA VAL A 669 -8.23 17.24 3.17
C VAL A 669 -8.58 15.90 2.50
N VAL A 670 -7.86 15.55 1.44
CA VAL A 670 -8.16 14.36 0.63
C VAL A 670 -7.68 13.11 1.35
N ASP A 671 -6.39 13.06 1.67
CA ASP A 671 -5.75 11.85 2.20
C ASP A 671 -5.87 11.79 3.73
N GLY A 672 -5.65 12.90 4.43
CA GLY A 672 -5.71 12.95 5.90
C GLY A 672 -7.11 12.73 6.46
N ILE A 673 -8.04 13.66 6.18
CA ILE A 673 -9.45 13.55 6.59
C ILE A 673 -10.10 12.32 5.93
N GLY A 674 -9.78 12.03 4.66
CA GLY A 674 -10.27 10.83 3.97
C GLY A 674 -9.90 9.53 4.69
N SER A 675 -8.67 9.40 5.19
CA SER A 675 -8.21 8.26 5.99
C SER A 675 -8.99 8.14 7.30
N PHE A 676 -9.19 9.25 8.02
CA PHE A 676 -9.97 9.26 9.26
C PHE A 676 -11.43 8.85 9.02
N LEU A 677 -12.06 9.41 7.99
CA LEU A 677 -13.43 9.05 7.60
C LEU A 677 -13.52 7.60 7.14
N SER A 678 -12.50 7.07 6.45
CA SER A 678 -12.44 5.66 6.06
C SER A 678 -12.41 4.74 7.28
N ILE A 679 -11.70 5.12 8.35
CA ILE A 679 -11.70 4.35 9.62
C ILE A 679 -13.10 4.33 10.23
N LEU A 680 -13.77 5.48 10.31
CA LEU A 680 -15.14 5.58 10.81
C LEU A 680 -16.11 4.77 9.95
N TYR A 681 -15.94 4.79 8.63
CA TYR A 681 -16.79 4.07 7.69
C TYR A 681 -16.60 2.56 7.80
N VAL A 682 -15.35 2.08 7.91
CA VAL A 682 -15.05 0.66 8.20
C VAL A 682 -15.65 0.25 9.54
N HIS A 683 -15.56 1.10 10.58
CA HIS A 683 -16.17 0.82 11.88
C HIS A 683 -17.70 0.72 11.81
N ALA A 684 -18.37 1.65 11.11
CA ALA A 684 -19.82 1.62 10.90
C ALA A 684 -20.26 0.34 10.16
N ASN A 685 -19.38 -0.20 9.30
CA ASN A 685 -19.60 -1.42 8.54
C ASN A 685 -18.95 -2.66 9.15
N ARG A 686 -18.52 -2.63 10.43
CA ARG A 686 -17.72 -3.71 11.06
C ARG A 686 -18.32 -5.11 10.93
N LYS A 687 -19.67 -5.22 10.89
CA LYS A 687 -20.40 -6.50 10.74
C LYS A 687 -20.14 -7.19 9.38
N LEU A 688 -19.60 -6.46 8.39
CA LEU A 688 -19.25 -7.02 7.09
C LEU A 688 -17.86 -7.66 7.07
N PHE A 689 -17.04 -7.43 8.09
CA PHE A 689 -15.67 -7.93 8.15
C PHE A 689 -15.58 -9.12 9.09
N SER A 690 -14.91 -10.16 8.62
CA SER A 690 -14.64 -11.41 9.33
C SER A 690 -13.13 -11.54 9.57
N THR A 691 -12.72 -12.62 10.22
CA THR A 691 -11.30 -12.90 10.52
C THR A 691 -10.46 -13.16 9.27
N THR A 692 -11.08 -13.57 8.17
CA THR A 692 -10.41 -13.78 6.88
C THR A 692 -11.06 -12.96 5.77
N MET A 693 -10.29 -12.67 4.71
CA MET A 693 -10.78 -11.95 3.54
C MET A 693 -11.85 -12.75 2.76
N ASN A 694 -11.79 -14.08 2.80
CA ASN A 694 -12.77 -14.97 2.16
C ASN A 694 -14.11 -15.01 2.89
N GLU A 695 -14.12 -14.86 4.21
CA GLU A 695 -15.33 -14.81 5.03
C GLU A 695 -15.93 -13.40 5.14
N SER A 696 -15.16 -12.39 4.71
CA SER A 696 -15.59 -10.99 4.73
C SER A 696 -16.52 -10.69 3.55
N ARG A 697 -17.52 -9.83 3.79
CA ARG A 697 -18.46 -9.34 2.77
C ARG A 697 -18.03 -7.99 2.22
N LEU A 698 -16.83 -7.99 1.66
CA LEU A 698 -16.23 -6.80 1.04
C LEU A 698 -17.03 -6.36 -0.21
N ASP A 699 -17.73 -7.29 -0.87
CA ASP A 699 -18.69 -7.00 -1.94
C ASP A 699 -19.78 -6.01 -1.48
N LYS A 700 -20.36 -6.25 -0.30
CA LYS A 700 -21.38 -5.36 0.28
C LYS A 700 -20.78 -4.02 0.70
N TYR A 701 -19.53 -4.01 1.18
CA TYR A 701 -18.83 -2.79 1.54
C TYR A 701 -18.58 -1.90 0.31
N TYR A 702 -18.05 -2.46 -0.78
CA TYR A 702 -17.85 -1.73 -2.04
C TYR A 702 -19.16 -1.24 -2.64
N PHE A 703 -20.25 -2.01 -2.54
CA PHE A 703 -21.56 -1.57 -2.99
C PHE A 703 -22.10 -0.37 -2.18
N ARG A 704 -21.90 -0.35 -0.85
CA ARG A 704 -22.26 0.83 -0.03
C ARG A 704 -21.39 2.04 -0.36
N LEU A 705 -20.10 1.81 -0.63
CA LEU A 705 -19.18 2.88 -1.03
C LEU A 705 -19.51 3.43 -2.43
N LEU A 706 -20.00 2.59 -3.35
CA LEU A 706 -20.53 2.99 -4.66
C LEU A 706 -21.70 3.97 -4.51
N ILE A 707 -22.68 3.65 -3.66
CA ILE A 707 -23.82 4.55 -3.40
C ILE A 707 -23.31 5.89 -2.86
N LEU A 708 -22.39 5.86 -1.90
CA LEU A 708 -21.84 7.07 -1.30
C LEU A 708 -21.04 7.91 -2.31
N SER A 709 -20.24 7.28 -3.17
CA SER A 709 -19.48 7.94 -4.24
C SER A 709 -20.41 8.59 -5.28
N PHE A 710 -21.49 7.89 -5.67
CA PHE A 710 -22.51 8.45 -6.56
C PHE A 710 -23.21 9.68 -5.96
N LEU A 711 -23.61 9.61 -4.69
CA LEU A 711 -24.20 10.76 -3.99
C LEU A 711 -23.22 11.93 -3.90
N ASN A 712 -21.93 11.66 -3.67
CA ASN A 712 -20.90 12.69 -3.63
C ASN A 712 -20.69 13.36 -5.01
N MET A 713 -20.69 12.58 -6.08
CA MET A 713 -20.63 13.09 -7.45
C MET A 713 -21.82 14.04 -7.74
N CYS A 714 -23.03 13.69 -7.29
CA CYS A 714 -24.21 14.55 -7.42
C CYS A 714 -24.09 15.82 -6.54
N TYR A 715 -23.56 15.68 -5.32
CA TYR A 715 -23.33 16.80 -4.40
C TYR A 715 -22.29 17.80 -4.92
N TYR A 716 -21.29 17.34 -5.66
CA TYR A 716 -20.30 18.22 -6.28
C TYR A 716 -20.91 19.27 -7.20
N TYR A 717 -21.95 18.91 -7.96
CA TYR A 717 -22.55 19.80 -8.96
C TYR A 717 -22.99 21.16 -8.39
N PRO A 718 -23.88 21.25 -7.37
CA PRO A 718 -24.29 22.52 -6.78
C PRO A 718 -23.14 23.26 -6.06
N ILE A 719 -22.13 22.54 -5.56
CA ILE A 719 -20.95 23.20 -4.98
C ILE A 719 -20.11 23.86 -6.08
N SER A 720 -19.93 23.16 -7.20
CA SER A 720 -19.13 23.66 -8.33
C SER A 720 -19.69 24.95 -8.93
N THR A 721 -21.01 25.18 -8.87
CA THR A 721 -21.64 26.40 -9.39
C THR A 721 -21.22 27.66 -8.62
N ILE A 722 -20.80 27.53 -7.36
CA ILE A 722 -20.26 28.65 -6.56
C ILE A 722 -18.95 29.19 -7.17
N TYR A 723 -18.25 28.37 -7.95
CA TYR A 723 -16.95 28.68 -8.52
C TYR A 723 -17.00 28.88 -10.04
N ARG A 724 -18.16 28.74 -10.69
CA ARG A 724 -18.26 28.95 -12.14
C ARG A 724 -18.04 30.44 -12.50
N PRO A 725 -17.47 30.73 -13.68
CA PRO A 725 -17.39 32.10 -14.18
C PRO A 725 -18.81 32.67 -14.40
N ILE A 726 -19.01 33.95 -14.07
CA ILE A 726 -20.31 34.64 -14.09
C ILE A 726 -20.97 34.65 -15.50
N HIS A 727 -20.21 34.45 -16.57
CA HIS A 727 -20.71 34.46 -17.96
C HIS A 727 -21.38 33.17 -18.47
N TYR A 728 -21.57 32.15 -17.62
CA TYR A 728 -22.14 30.84 -18.00
C TYR A 728 -23.30 30.36 -17.10
N LEU A 729 -23.89 31.26 -16.32
CA LEU A 729 -25.19 31.10 -15.68
C LEU A 729 -26.24 31.76 -16.57
#